data_AF-A0A5C5V024-F1
#
_entry.id   AF-A0A5C5V024-F1
#
_cell.length_a   1.000
_cell.length_b   1.000
_cell.length_c   1.000
_cell.angle_alpha   90.00
_cell.angle_beta   90.00
_cell.angle_gamma   90.00
#
_symmetry.space_group_name_H-M   'P 1'
#
loop_
_entity.id
_entity.type
_entity.pdbx_description
1 polymer ?
#
loop_
_entity_poly.entity_id
_entity_poly.type
_entity_poly.pdbx_seq_one_letter_code
_entity_poly.pdbx_strand_id
1 'polypeptide(L)'
;MLPLEIAIFTFVGFVLCCGAILMVSRISQAKALPAKIGGNQRRKPGPHQVEALEVREVFDASGVELEGENIFIDGQFYANVDMVALAKAITATGAKFYGAVWCPHCTEQKQIFGEGGEYLPFVEVTNPDRTLNDLGSSLGITSLPTWIFADGRREEGTLTLAEVVQFSGVTVPTSTDPYIAEIDPVTLYSGEPLFLTLDGYSPTGQPLTYTVTSESGTVLSEVRQQTRSLRLTIKNFGVMEFQLLEDYASLATQQIISLVESGFYDGLVFHRIINDFMIQGGDPTGTGMGDGQTPEFNDQYDFDLRYNRAGTLGMAKSYDDTNTSQFFITENGDYRNSLDFRYTIFGYMTEGDAVREAISNIPTNASNYPSYAAVIEKAEIFYDRENALVKLDTFVSGIAGSDTLTVTATDASGNTFTRNVSVSYIPYSANKPAYLGPVPNMVVNPGNVRTFQLAGFDANGHTVRFLDKAGLDARGWAYEPHASNGLIYSVDNVSGTLTIQAPSNFRGEGQIIVAAYDGYASGSGDVDFQLITISASSAPVLVSDTFDTIAGSVNTLTPLANDTAAAPAFDLSTFELLDAPDGLQISVEGGVITYAPPLGFTGTFTLRYNVENIYGGFAADSAAITINVVANTQTVAGADAFQVDVASVAILDVLGNDRANKYWSTSAGLSIVSIGNSAAGATISIENGKLRYIPASGYTGLDTFSYSVTNGDTTAIGEVTVSVLEIEDISVTVTREKTTATSVDALPQNEAYLSEWDAFWVEIWANGDRISTQGVSAAALDLKFMPQLFSATAVEPGAGFEFNGTPAINGETGEITGLSAVATSSGLGAGNRVLLARVRFQPASGDGLAVDSDGLDFGSVFSVSNAQIQAPDTDLVNAQITSLPGVKILPVVYDLNDDGQIDLADIFTFANLYNNGAPAQSPLGDFDASGALTPYDVTLMLRELGESWVTVSSGSKLIYDFSYLEGAIAEEPLVASAFGLTSQPTTIETETVQPVMDAATAMIADAYSQLDVFNFTVATSFQIVDLPGSQLSYRHNGVIYLDIDAAGWGWFIDSTPTVNEEFTSSGDDAWAAIAAGDADGGIDLLSVILHELIGEGDEAQNPLFADTLAPSTRYLFAPEDLPVYQLLVDQAMAQA
;
A
#
# COMPACT_ATOMS: atom_id res chain seq x y z
N MET A 1 36.76 -31.20 -48.08
CA MET A 1 37.28 -32.45 -47.50
C MET A 1 38.51 -32.10 -46.67
N LEU A 2 38.62 -32.76 -45.50
CA LEU A 2 39.58 -32.59 -44.39
C LEU A 2 39.34 -31.37 -43.47
N PRO A 3 39.54 -31.50 -42.14
CA PRO A 3 39.26 -32.65 -41.26
C PRO A 3 38.63 -32.26 -39.88
N LEU A 4 38.17 -33.28 -39.16
CA LEU A 4 37.36 -33.32 -37.93
C LEU A 4 38.10 -32.86 -36.64
N GLU A 5 39.02 -31.90 -36.71
CA GLU A 5 39.83 -31.46 -35.55
C GLU A 5 39.78 -29.94 -35.26
N ILE A 6 38.94 -29.17 -35.97
CA ILE A 6 38.65 -27.75 -35.65
C ILE A 6 37.24 -27.59 -35.04
N ALA A 7 36.41 -28.64 -35.07
CA ALA A 7 35.04 -28.64 -34.54
C ALA A 7 34.95 -28.91 -33.02
N ILE A 8 36.08 -29.19 -32.34
CA ILE A 8 36.10 -29.50 -30.89
C ILE A 8 36.63 -28.32 -30.06
N PHE A 9 37.27 -27.30 -30.65
CA PHE A 9 37.68 -26.09 -29.93
C PHE A 9 36.64 -24.95 -29.92
N THR A 10 35.61 -25.01 -30.76
CA THR A 10 34.50 -24.02 -30.79
C THR A 10 33.24 -24.50 -30.05
N PHE A 11 33.23 -25.72 -29.50
CA PHE A 11 32.08 -26.30 -28.79
C PHE A 11 32.28 -26.41 -27.27
N VAL A 12 33.48 -26.08 -26.75
CA VAL A 12 33.76 -25.99 -25.29
C VAL A 12 33.90 -24.52 -24.83
N GLY A 13 34.10 -23.57 -25.76
CA GLY A 13 34.18 -22.13 -25.46
C GLY A 13 32.83 -21.38 -25.40
N PHE A 14 31.72 -22.01 -25.78
CA PHE A 14 30.38 -21.39 -25.72
C PHE A 14 29.52 -21.92 -24.55
N VAL A 15 30.07 -22.84 -23.74
CA VAL A 15 29.36 -23.51 -22.63
C VAL A 15 29.91 -23.12 -21.25
N LEU A 16 30.89 -22.22 -21.16
CA LEU A 16 31.55 -21.85 -19.88
C LEU A 16 31.73 -20.32 -19.64
N CYS A 17 30.82 -19.47 -20.14
CA CYS A 17 30.88 -18.03 -19.84
C CYS A 17 29.55 -17.30 -19.57
N CYS A 18 28.48 -18.00 -19.18
CA CYS A 18 27.28 -17.36 -18.59
C CYS A 18 26.66 -18.26 -17.51
N GLY A 19 27.47 -18.63 -16.50
CA GLY A 19 26.99 -19.07 -15.19
C GLY A 19 27.43 -18.02 -14.18
N ALA A 20 26.49 -17.57 -13.34
CA ALA A 20 26.54 -16.46 -12.38
C ALA A 20 26.24 -15.06 -12.95
N ILE A 21 24.95 -14.79 -13.23
CA ILE A 21 24.17 -13.79 -12.46
C ILE A 21 22.78 -14.43 -12.21
N LEU A 22 22.49 -14.65 -10.94
CA LEU A 22 21.20 -15.08 -10.36
C LEU A 22 20.51 -13.82 -9.80
N MET A 23 19.16 -13.84 -9.80
CA MET A 23 18.20 -12.89 -9.17
C MET A 23 18.11 -11.50 -9.83
N VAL A 24 16.97 -10.91 -10.20
CA VAL A 24 15.55 -11.03 -9.83
C VAL A 24 14.69 -10.74 -11.08
N SER A 25 13.74 -11.61 -11.43
CA SER A 25 12.38 -11.22 -11.88
C SER A 25 11.51 -12.47 -11.96
N ARG A 26 10.54 -12.57 -11.06
CA ARG A 26 9.54 -13.64 -11.01
C ARG A 26 8.72 -13.66 -12.30
N ILE A 27 8.74 -14.80 -12.99
CA ILE A 27 7.69 -15.18 -13.93
C ILE A 27 6.57 -15.79 -13.07
N SER A 28 5.51 -15.03 -12.84
CA SER A 28 4.20 -15.60 -12.58
C SER A 28 3.46 -15.71 -13.91
N GLN A 29 3.43 -16.91 -14.47
CA GLN A 29 2.48 -17.26 -15.53
C GLN A 29 1.50 -18.28 -14.96
N ALA A 30 0.37 -17.75 -14.46
CA ALA A 30 -0.95 -18.24 -14.82
C ALA A 30 -1.72 -17.06 -15.42
N LYS A 31 -1.26 -16.57 -16.60
CA LYS A 31 -2.02 -15.70 -17.50
C LYS A 31 -1.89 -16.32 -18.89
N ALA A 32 -2.94 -17.00 -19.35
CA ALA A 32 -2.93 -17.65 -20.65
C ALA A 32 -3.08 -16.61 -21.77
N LEU A 33 -1.96 -16.16 -22.35
CA LEU A 33 -1.93 -15.57 -23.69
C LEU A 33 -1.76 -16.66 -24.76
N PRO A 34 -2.30 -16.51 -25.98
CA PRO A 34 -1.62 -16.93 -27.19
C PRO A 34 -0.67 -15.81 -27.65
N ALA A 35 0.63 -16.08 -27.53
CA ALA A 35 1.73 -15.18 -27.87
C ALA A 35 1.83 -14.80 -29.36
N LYS A 36 2.46 -13.64 -29.66
CA LYS A 36 3.68 -13.53 -30.52
C LYS A 36 4.22 -12.08 -30.72
N ILE A 37 5.51 -11.90 -30.39
CA ILE A 37 6.64 -11.23 -31.14
C ILE A 37 6.46 -9.73 -31.48
N GLY A 38 7.36 -8.77 -31.26
CA GLY A 38 8.79 -8.67 -30.90
C GLY A 38 9.24 -7.25 -31.34
N GLY A 39 9.98 -6.45 -30.56
CA GLY A 39 11.43 -6.36 -30.62
C GLY A 39 11.97 -4.94 -30.97
N ASN A 40 12.92 -4.47 -30.14
CA ASN A 40 14.10 -3.63 -30.41
C ASN A 40 14.06 -2.10 -30.66
N GLN A 41 14.63 -1.40 -29.66
CA GLN A 41 15.84 -0.52 -29.69
C GLN A 41 15.76 1.01 -29.99
N ARG A 42 16.12 1.77 -28.93
CA ARG A 42 17.18 2.82 -28.78
C ARG A 42 17.48 3.81 -29.93
N ARG A 43 17.54 5.12 -29.60
CA ARG A 43 18.79 5.89 -29.26
C ARG A 43 18.54 7.40 -29.07
N LYS A 44 19.17 7.96 -28.04
CA LYS A 44 19.41 9.40 -27.73
C LYS A 44 20.20 10.11 -28.87
N PRO A 45 20.28 11.46 -28.91
CA PRO A 45 21.30 12.21 -28.15
C PRO A 45 20.84 13.59 -27.57
N GLY A 46 21.34 13.94 -26.38
CA GLY A 46 21.29 15.30 -25.78
C GLY A 46 22.42 16.21 -26.32
N PRO A 47 23.15 17.01 -25.50
CA PRO A 47 22.84 17.67 -24.21
C PRO A 47 23.38 19.14 -24.12
N HIS A 48 23.17 19.86 -23.01
CA HIS A 48 24.06 20.90 -22.41
C HIS A 48 23.58 21.17 -20.96
N GLN A 49 24.21 20.62 -19.90
CA GLN A 49 25.40 21.06 -19.13
C GLN A 49 25.21 22.34 -18.28
N VAL A 50 25.01 22.14 -16.96
CA VAL A 50 25.61 22.92 -15.86
C VAL A 50 25.94 21.92 -14.73
N GLU A 51 27.23 21.77 -14.43
CA GLU A 51 27.79 20.82 -13.45
C GLU A 51 28.02 21.49 -12.08
N ALA A 52 28.04 20.64 -11.04
CA ALA A 52 28.41 20.86 -9.64
C ALA A 52 27.26 21.22 -8.67
N LEU A 53 26.42 20.22 -8.37
CA LEU A 53 25.74 19.96 -7.08
C LEU A 53 25.04 18.58 -7.04
N GLU A 54 24.96 17.85 -8.17
CA GLU A 54 24.25 16.55 -8.28
C GLU A 54 25.11 15.30 -8.02
N VAL A 55 25.93 15.27 -6.96
CA VAL A 55 26.67 14.03 -6.59
C VAL A 55 26.03 13.29 -5.41
N ARG A 56 25.08 13.89 -4.69
CA ARG A 56 24.35 13.19 -3.62
C ARG A 56 22.99 12.64 -4.08
N GLU A 57 22.22 13.42 -4.86
CA GLU A 57 20.88 13.01 -5.33
C GLU A 57 20.87 11.96 -6.46
N VAL A 58 22.00 11.74 -7.15
CA VAL A 58 22.08 10.77 -8.28
C VAL A 58 22.46 9.36 -7.82
N PHE A 59 23.09 9.22 -6.65
CA PHE A 59 23.55 7.91 -6.16
C PHE A 59 22.45 7.15 -5.41
N ASP A 60 21.56 7.83 -4.69
CA ASP A 60 20.44 7.18 -3.99
C ASP A 60 19.37 6.57 -4.93
N ALA A 61 19.25 7.06 -6.16
CA ALA A 61 18.23 6.60 -7.10
C ALA A 61 18.66 5.46 -8.06
N SER A 62 19.92 4.99 -8.00
CA SER A 62 20.50 4.16 -9.08
C SER A 62 20.86 2.71 -8.73
N GLY A 63 20.79 2.30 -7.46
CA GLY A 63 21.07 0.92 -7.06
C GLY A 63 22.48 0.43 -7.43
N VAL A 64 23.44 1.34 -7.59
CA VAL A 64 24.86 1.05 -7.79
C VAL A 64 25.50 0.86 -6.42
N GLU A 65 26.34 -0.17 -6.26
CA GLU A 65 27.11 -0.43 -5.03
C GLU A 65 27.70 0.88 -4.48
N LEU A 66 27.32 1.22 -3.25
CA LEU A 66 27.86 2.36 -2.51
C LEU A 66 29.35 2.08 -2.30
N GLU A 67 30.21 2.72 -3.09
CA GLU A 67 31.63 2.78 -2.76
C GLU A 67 31.75 3.74 -1.57
N GLY A 68 32.32 3.29 -0.47
CA GLY A 68 32.56 4.09 0.73
C GLY A 68 33.27 5.42 0.46
N GLU A 69 33.33 6.32 1.45
CA GLU A 69 33.89 7.66 1.26
C GLU A 69 35.34 7.62 0.73
N ASN A 70 35.51 7.99 -0.54
CA ASN A 70 36.78 7.93 -1.24
C ASN A 70 37.35 9.34 -1.41
N ILE A 71 38.57 9.58 -0.94
CA ILE A 71 39.18 10.92 -1.02
C ILE A 71 40.50 10.91 -1.78
N PHE A 72 40.78 12.03 -2.45
CA PHE A 72 42.04 12.29 -3.15
C PHE A 72 42.77 13.44 -2.46
N ILE A 73 43.93 13.16 -1.89
CA ILE A 73 44.80 14.17 -1.25
C ILE A 73 46.15 14.15 -1.96
N ASP A 74 46.56 15.30 -2.52
CA ASP A 74 47.85 15.47 -3.21
C ASP A 74 48.15 14.42 -4.29
N GLY A 75 47.12 13.89 -4.96
CA GLY A 75 47.23 12.85 -5.99
C GLY A 75 47.32 11.41 -5.46
N GLN A 76 47.22 11.21 -4.14
CA GLN A 76 47.06 9.90 -3.51
C GLN A 76 45.57 9.60 -3.26
N PHE A 77 45.15 8.40 -3.63
CA PHE A 77 43.79 7.88 -3.43
C PHE A 77 43.69 7.12 -2.11
N TYR A 78 42.66 7.40 -1.33
CA TYR A 78 42.30 6.67 -0.12
C TYR A 78 40.87 6.17 -0.27
N ALA A 79 40.69 4.86 -0.13
CA ALA A 79 39.39 4.22 -0.22
C ALA A 79 38.80 3.95 1.17
N ASN A 80 37.48 4.03 1.30
CA ASN A 80 36.75 3.79 2.56
C ASN A 80 37.34 4.57 3.74
N VAL A 81 37.49 5.88 3.55
CA VAL A 81 37.97 6.77 4.61
C VAL A 81 36.98 6.75 5.75
N ASP A 82 37.51 6.45 6.93
CA ASP A 82 36.74 6.55 8.16
C ASP A 82 36.73 8.01 8.59
N MET A 83 35.67 8.73 8.19
CA MET A 83 35.54 10.16 8.46
C MET A 83 35.44 10.47 9.95
N VAL A 84 34.80 9.60 10.73
CA VAL A 84 34.72 9.71 12.19
C VAL A 84 36.11 9.56 12.82
N ALA A 85 36.87 8.54 12.43
CA ALA A 85 38.24 8.37 12.91
C ALA A 85 39.16 9.51 12.45
N LEU A 86 38.95 10.04 11.25
CA LEU A 86 39.74 11.15 10.72
C LEU A 86 39.52 12.42 11.55
N ALA A 87 38.26 12.78 11.82
CA ALA A 87 37.92 13.93 12.65
C ALA A 87 38.47 13.78 14.07
N LYS A 88 38.33 12.61 14.69
CA LYS A 88 38.91 12.29 16.01
C LYS A 88 40.44 12.41 16.00
N ALA A 89 41.10 11.92 14.94
CA ALA A 89 42.55 12.05 14.79
C ALA A 89 42.98 13.51 14.68
N ILE A 90 42.26 14.35 13.94
CA ILE A 90 42.50 15.80 13.84
C ILE A 90 42.36 16.43 15.23
N THR A 91 41.28 16.13 15.95
CA THR A 91 41.03 16.61 17.32
C THR A 91 42.17 16.23 18.26
N ALA A 92 42.69 15.00 18.17
CA ALA A 92 43.78 14.49 18.99
C ALA A 92 45.12 15.22 18.77
N THR A 93 45.32 15.88 17.61
CA THR A 93 46.53 16.69 17.37
C THR A 93 46.59 17.95 18.24
N GLY A 94 45.45 18.40 18.76
CA GLY A 94 45.30 19.68 19.45
C GLY A 94 44.92 20.84 18.52
N ALA A 95 44.61 20.58 17.24
CA ALA A 95 43.98 21.55 16.36
C ALA A 95 42.67 22.10 16.96
N LYS A 96 42.32 23.33 16.59
CA LYS A 96 41.10 24.02 17.03
C LYS A 96 40.39 24.65 15.85
N PHE A 97 39.09 24.39 15.76
CA PHE A 97 38.18 24.89 14.75
C PHE A 97 37.25 25.92 15.40
N TYR A 98 37.65 27.19 15.42
CA TYR A 98 36.86 28.25 16.01
C TYR A 98 35.77 28.70 15.04
N GLY A 99 34.53 28.66 15.49
CA GLY A 99 33.38 28.96 14.66
C GLY A 99 32.20 29.47 15.47
N ALA A 100 31.07 29.61 14.78
CA ALA A 100 29.78 29.82 15.41
C ALA A 100 28.79 28.79 14.88
N VAL A 101 27.88 28.28 15.71
CA VAL A 101 26.92 27.28 15.23
C VAL A 101 26.02 27.83 14.13
N TRP A 102 25.70 29.13 14.15
CA TRP A 102 24.90 29.80 13.12
C TRP A 102 25.67 30.21 11.86
N CYS A 103 26.98 29.96 11.79
CA CYS A 103 27.85 30.42 10.70
C CYS A 103 27.77 29.46 9.50
N PRO A 104 27.30 29.91 8.31
CA PRO A 104 27.10 29.03 7.15
C PRO A 104 28.40 28.35 6.71
N HIS A 105 29.50 29.09 6.68
CA HIS A 105 30.82 28.56 6.34
C HIS A 105 31.34 27.54 7.37
N CYS A 106 30.90 27.65 8.61
CA CYS A 106 31.24 26.71 9.67
C CYS A 106 30.45 25.41 9.49
N THR A 107 29.18 25.50 9.08
CA THR A 107 28.36 24.36 8.65
C THR A 107 28.95 23.68 7.42
N GLU A 108 29.29 24.44 6.37
CA GLU A 108 29.96 23.94 5.15
C GLU A 108 31.26 23.19 5.52
N GLN A 109 32.06 23.74 6.43
CA GLN A 109 33.30 23.09 6.90
C GLN A 109 33.05 21.77 7.64
N LYS A 110 31.95 21.63 8.38
CA LYS A 110 31.60 20.36 9.04
C LYS A 110 31.09 19.34 8.03
N GLN A 111 30.26 19.78 7.07
CA GLN A 111 29.66 18.91 6.06
C GLN A 111 30.68 18.17 5.18
N ILE A 112 31.87 18.74 4.94
CA ILE A 112 32.92 18.02 4.18
C ILE A 112 33.49 16.79 4.91
N PHE A 113 33.16 16.61 6.18
CA PHE A 113 33.55 15.45 6.99
C PHE A 113 32.42 14.44 7.16
N GLY A 114 31.25 14.62 6.53
CA GLY A 114 30.08 13.74 6.73
C GLY A 114 29.77 13.56 8.22
N GLU A 115 29.56 12.32 8.64
CA GLU A 115 29.36 11.92 10.06
C GLU A 115 30.54 12.28 10.98
N GLY A 116 31.75 12.47 10.43
CA GLY A 116 32.90 12.95 11.19
C GLY A 116 32.77 14.41 11.64
N GLY A 117 31.86 15.19 11.06
CA GLY A 117 31.74 16.63 11.29
C GLY A 117 31.50 17.02 12.76
N GLU A 118 30.79 16.19 13.52
CA GLU A 118 30.52 16.40 14.94
C GLU A 118 31.75 16.20 15.82
N TYR A 119 32.67 15.33 15.40
CA TYR A 119 33.90 14.99 16.14
C TYR A 119 35.06 15.96 15.89
N LEU A 120 34.87 16.96 15.03
CA LEU A 120 35.84 18.02 14.78
C LEU A 120 36.08 18.85 16.06
N PRO A 121 37.26 19.49 16.21
CA PRO A 121 37.61 20.23 17.41
C PRO A 121 36.95 21.63 17.43
N PHE A 122 35.63 21.67 17.24
CA PHE A 122 34.82 22.88 17.18
C PHE A 122 34.83 23.62 18.50
N VAL A 123 35.00 24.95 18.44
CA VAL A 123 34.93 25.82 19.61
C VAL A 123 34.05 27.02 19.27
N GLU A 124 32.93 27.13 19.99
CA GLU A 124 32.01 28.25 19.87
C GLU A 124 32.67 29.55 20.40
N VAL A 125 32.80 30.54 19.52
CA VAL A 125 33.42 31.83 19.82
C VAL A 125 32.43 33.00 19.77
N THR A 126 31.15 32.71 19.65
CA THR A 126 30.06 33.68 19.71
C THR A 126 29.12 33.42 20.89
N ASN A 127 28.42 34.46 21.30
CA ASN A 127 27.28 34.37 22.20
C ASN A 127 26.02 34.02 21.37
N PRO A 128 24.94 33.56 22.01
CA PRO A 128 23.68 33.31 21.32
C PRO A 128 23.08 34.53 20.59
N ASP A 129 23.45 35.75 20.94
CA ASP A 129 23.06 36.98 20.22
C ASP A 129 23.92 37.27 18.97
N ARG A 130 24.75 36.31 18.56
CA ARG A 130 25.67 36.35 17.41
C ARG A 130 26.84 37.34 17.54
N THR A 131 27.08 37.88 18.73
CA THR A 131 28.29 38.67 19.01
C THR A 131 29.46 37.78 19.40
N LEU A 132 30.71 38.22 19.23
CA LEU A 132 31.86 37.46 19.74
C LEU A 132 31.81 37.37 21.27
N ASN A 133 32.06 36.17 21.80
CA ASN A 133 32.20 35.96 23.24
C ASN A 133 33.62 36.38 23.72
N ASP A 134 33.85 36.30 25.03
CA ASP A 134 35.13 36.69 25.64
C ASP A 134 36.31 35.87 25.08
N LEU A 135 36.09 34.59 24.78
CA LEU A 135 37.09 33.71 24.19
C LEU A 135 37.46 34.17 22.77
N GLY A 136 36.46 34.37 21.90
CA GLY A 136 36.65 34.84 20.53
C GLY A 136 37.37 36.19 20.47
N SER A 137 36.99 37.11 21.37
CA SER A 137 37.64 38.41 21.51
C SER A 137 39.10 38.28 21.98
N SER A 138 39.37 37.42 22.98
CA SER A 138 40.72 37.21 23.50
C SER A 138 41.68 36.57 22.50
N LEU A 139 41.16 35.72 21.62
CA LEU A 139 41.90 35.04 20.56
C LEU A 139 42.06 35.91 19.29
N GLY A 140 41.45 37.11 19.27
CA GLY A 140 41.48 38.00 18.12
C GLY A 140 40.84 37.38 16.87
N ILE A 141 39.73 36.67 17.03
CA ILE A 141 38.99 36.09 15.90
C ILE A 141 38.30 37.23 15.14
N THR A 142 38.57 37.34 13.84
CA THR A 142 38.03 38.38 12.96
C THR A 142 37.21 37.82 11.79
N SER A 143 37.27 36.50 11.58
CA SER A 143 36.64 35.75 10.50
C SER A 143 36.16 34.40 11.03
N LEU A 144 35.04 33.89 10.52
CA LEU A 144 34.54 32.56 10.85
C LEU A 144 34.36 31.74 9.56
N PRO A 145 34.79 30.47 9.54
CA PRO A 145 35.56 29.81 10.60
C PRO A 145 37.03 30.27 10.66
N THR A 146 37.71 29.97 11.76
CA THR A 146 39.16 30.12 11.91
C THR A 146 39.76 28.84 12.47
N TRP A 147 40.73 28.26 11.78
CA TRP A 147 41.51 27.12 12.25
C TRP A 147 42.81 27.56 12.91
N ILE A 148 43.18 26.93 14.03
CA ILE A 148 44.50 27.03 14.65
C ILE A 148 45.04 25.62 14.86
N PHE A 149 46.14 25.28 14.19
CA PHE A 149 46.77 23.96 14.25
C PHE A 149 47.85 23.89 15.33
N ALA A 150 48.27 22.67 15.67
CA ALA A 150 49.23 22.41 16.73
C ALA A 150 50.63 23.03 16.49
N ASP A 151 50.99 23.28 15.22
CA ASP A 151 52.22 23.97 14.83
C ASP A 151 52.13 25.51 14.95
N GLY A 152 50.97 26.03 15.36
CA GLY A 152 50.66 27.45 15.49
C GLY A 152 50.17 28.10 14.19
N ARG A 153 49.99 27.35 13.10
CA ARG A 153 49.39 27.85 11.86
C ARG A 153 47.95 28.30 12.13
N ARG A 154 47.60 29.48 11.62
CA ARG A 154 46.26 30.04 11.68
C ARG A 154 45.75 30.27 10.27
N GLU A 155 44.60 29.70 9.96
CA GLU A 155 43.92 29.87 8.66
C GLU A 155 42.49 30.36 8.89
N GLU A 156 42.05 31.31 8.08
CA GLU A 156 40.71 31.90 8.14
C GLU A 156 39.90 31.48 6.92
N GLY A 157 38.61 31.16 7.11
CA GLY A 157 37.72 30.64 6.07
C GLY A 157 37.68 29.10 6.02
N THR A 158 36.90 28.59 5.07
CA THR A 158 36.78 27.14 4.83
C THR A 158 38.03 26.59 4.18
N LEU A 159 38.47 25.43 4.66
CA LEU A 159 39.59 24.65 4.14
C LEU A 159 39.07 23.39 3.47
N THR A 160 39.75 22.97 2.41
CA THR A 160 39.52 21.66 1.80
C THR A 160 39.97 20.54 2.73
N LEU A 161 39.40 19.34 2.57
CA LEU A 161 39.77 18.17 3.38
C LEU A 161 41.28 17.87 3.30
N ALA A 162 41.87 18.02 2.11
CA ALA A 162 43.31 17.86 1.88
C ALA A 162 44.16 18.84 2.71
N GLU A 163 43.76 20.12 2.76
CA GLU A 163 44.44 21.14 3.55
C GLU A 163 44.34 20.84 5.05
N VAL A 164 43.16 20.48 5.55
CA VAL A 164 42.98 20.15 6.97
C VAL A 164 43.85 18.96 7.37
N VAL A 165 43.89 17.90 6.55
CA VAL A 165 44.75 16.73 6.78
C VAL A 165 46.22 17.11 6.77
N GLN A 166 46.67 17.87 5.77
CA GLN A 166 48.06 18.31 5.64
C GLN A 166 48.49 19.19 6.82
N PHE A 167 47.65 20.12 7.25
CA PHE A 167 47.96 21.07 8.31
C PHE A 167 47.91 20.42 9.69
N SER A 168 47.03 19.43 9.88
CA SER A 168 46.96 18.64 11.11
C SER A 168 48.11 17.62 11.19
N GLY A 169 48.67 17.20 10.04
CA GLY A 169 49.72 16.19 9.98
C GLY A 169 49.22 14.78 10.35
N VAL A 170 47.91 14.54 10.23
CA VAL A 170 47.29 13.23 10.51
C VAL A 170 47.47 12.29 9.33
N THR A 171 47.56 11.00 9.62
CA THR A 171 47.42 9.97 8.58
C THR A 171 45.94 9.74 8.33
N VAL A 172 45.52 9.68 7.07
CA VAL A 172 44.12 9.40 6.69
C VAL A 172 43.77 7.98 7.13
N PRO A 173 42.84 7.78 8.09
CA PRO A 173 42.40 6.47 8.50
C PRO A 173 41.41 5.91 7.47
N THR A 174 41.51 4.61 7.22
CA THR A 174 40.57 3.86 6.38
C THR A 174 40.07 2.68 7.19
N SER A 175 38.78 2.39 7.13
CA SER A 175 38.17 1.28 7.84
C SER A 175 37.15 0.58 6.93
N THR A 176 36.87 -0.68 7.24
CA THR A 176 35.69 -1.39 6.73
C THR A 176 34.72 -1.73 7.86
N ASP A 177 35.15 -1.57 9.11
CA ASP A 177 34.33 -1.88 10.26
C ASP A 177 33.31 -0.76 10.47
N PRO A 178 32.05 -1.09 10.79
CA PRO A 178 31.05 -0.09 11.12
C PRO A 178 31.40 0.63 12.43
N TYR A 179 30.65 1.67 12.75
CA TYR A 179 30.77 2.44 13.97
C TYR A 179 29.39 2.77 14.52
N ILE A 180 29.27 2.82 15.85
CA ILE A 180 28.09 3.34 16.55
C ILE A 180 28.54 4.54 17.37
N ALA A 181 27.81 5.65 17.31
CA ALA A 181 28.05 6.84 18.12
C ALA A 181 28.07 6.53 19.64
N GLU A 182 28.62 7.46 20.42
CA GLU A 182 28.60 7.31 21.89
C GLU A 182 27.17 7.37 22.42
N ILE A 183 26.81 6.39 23.25
CA ILE A 183 25.49 6.30 23.88
C ILE A 183 25.68 6.57 25.37
N ASP A 184 25.03 7.62 25.86
CA ASP A 184 25.07 7.98 27.27
C ASP A 184 24.35 6.92 28.15
N PRO A 185 24.73 6.79 29.43
CA PRO A 185 24.02 5.92 30.36
C PRO A 185 22.52 6.23 30.41
N VAL A 186 21.71 5.18 30.32
CA VAL A 186 20.26 5.29 30.22
C VAL A 186 19.60 5.10 31.58
N THR A 187 18.62 5.95 31.90
CA THR A 187 17.69 5.68 33.00
C THR A 187 16.35 5.23 32.43
N LEU A 188 15.97 3.99 32.72
CA LEU A 188 14.70 3.39 32.34
C LEU A 188 13.74 3.43 33.53
N TYR A 189 12.49 3.82 33.32
CA TYR A 189 11.46 3.66 34.35
C TYR A 189 10.87 2.27 34.22
N SER A 190 10.87 1.48 35.29
CA SER A 190 10.43 0.08 35.19
C SER A 190 8.94 0.00 34.82
N GLY A 191 8.66 -0.61 33.67
CA GLY A 191 7.33 -0.73 33.06
C GLY A 191 6.92 0.49 32.21
N GLU A 192 7.82 1.44 31.94
CA GLU A 192 7.62 2.47 30.92
C GLU A 192 8.66 2.30 29.80
N PRO A 193 8.23 1.96 28.57
CA PRO A 193 9.16 1.80 27.46
C PRO A 193 9.93 3.08 27.12
N LEU A 194 11.16 2.89 26.65
CA LEU A 194 12.05 3.95 26.19
C LEU A 194 12.62 3.58 24.83
N PHE A 195 12.49 4.47 23.85
CA PHE A 195 13.13 4.31 22.55
C PHE A 195 14.54 4.90 22.58
N LEU A 196 15.54 4.02 22.72
CA LEU A 196 16.95 4.34 22.54
C LEU A 196 17.24 4.52 21.04
N THR A 197 17.95 5.59 20.66
CA THR A 197 18.40 5.80 19.27
C THR A 197 19.82 5.33 19.09
N LEU A 198 20.04 4.66 17.96
CA LEU A 198 21.35 4.22 17.51
C LEU A 198 21.72 5.05 16.29
N ASP A 199 22.78 5.84 16.44
CA ASP A 199 23.45 6.56 15.36
C ASP A 199 24.61 5.68 14.87
N GLY A 200 24.48 5.18 13.65
CA GLY A 200 25.39 4.24 13.02
C GLY A 200 26.08 4.81 11.80
N TYR A 201 27.30 4.37 11.54
CA TYR A 201 28.05 4.76 10.36
C TYR A 201 28.77 3.57 9.75
N SER A 202 28.63 3.39 8.44
CA SER A 202 29.38 2.41 7.67
C SER A 202 30.41 3.11 6.76
N PRO A 203 31.72 2.99 7.02
CA PRO A 203 32.75 3.56 6.15
C PRO A 203 32.71 3.04 4.71
N THR A 204 32.05 1.90 4.49
CA THR A 204 31.85 1.28 3.18
C THR A 204 30.53 1.70 2.53
N GLY A 205 29.66 2.44 3.23
CA GLY A 205 28.30 2.79 2.79
C GLY A 205 27.32 1.62 2.81
N GLN A 206 27.70 0.45 3.35
CA GLN A 206 26.82 -0.70 3.43
C GLN A 206 25.78 -0.53 4.54
N PRO A 207 24.53 -1.03 4.34
CA PRO A 207 23.50 -0.95 5.36
C PRO A 207 23.92 -1.69 6.64
N LEU A 208 23.46 -1.18 7.78
CA LEU A 208 23.71 -1.73 9.10
C LEU A 208 22.48 -2.47 9.61
N THR A 209 22.72 -3.62 10.24
CA THR A 209 21.75 -4.33 11.08
C THR A 209 22.26 -4.32 12.52
N TYR A 210 21.35 -4.47 13.48
CA TYR A 210 21.69 -4.34 14.90
C TYR A 210 21.15 -5.49 15.72
N THR A 211 21.95 -5.93 16.68
CA THR A 211 21.51 -6.82 17.75
C THR A 211 21.78 -6.19 19.11
N VAL A 212 20.90 -6.44 20.06
CA VAL A 212 21.03 -5.94 21.43
C VAL A 212 20.84 -7.11 22.37
N THR A 213 21.79 -7.30 23.29
CA THR A 213 21.70 -8.32 24.33
C THR A 213 21.85 -7.69 25.71
N SER A 214 21.02 -8.14 26.64
CA SER A 214 21.07 -7.75 28.05
C SER A 214 21.99 -8.70 28.84
N GLU A 215 22.82 -8.16 29.73
CA GLU A 215 23.69 -8.95 30.60
C GLU A 215 22.88 -9.67 31.70
N SER A 216 21.86 -9.00 32.27
CA SER A 216 21.03 -9.56 33.34
C SER A 216 19.75 -10.25 32.86
N GLY A 217 19.37 -10.09 31.59
CA GLY A 217 18.07 -10.48 31.03
C GLY A 217 16.90 -9.62 31.50
N THR A 218 17.14 -8.57 32.30
CA THR A 218 16.07 -7.77 32.93
C THR A 218 15.51 -6.70 32.00
N VAL A 219 16.39 -6.08 31.21
CA VAL A 219 15.99 -5.10 30.21
C VAL A 219 15.69 -5.85 28.91
N LEU A 220 14.44 -5.79 28.50
CA LEU A 220 13.98 -6.27 27.20
C LEU A 220 14.38 -5.26 26.13
N SER A 221 14.73 -5.74 24.95
CA SER A 221 15.12 -4.89 23.82
C SER A 221 14.50 -5.38 22.53
N GLU A 222 13.84 -4.49 21.80
CA GLU A 222 13.31 -4.72 20.46
C GLU A 222 13.94 -3.71 19.50
N VAL A 223 14.66 -4.21 18.50
CA VAL A 223 15.32 -3.39 17.49
C VAL A 223 14.33 -3.07 16.38
N ARG A 224 14.23 -1.80 16.02
CA ARG A 224 13.31 -1.29 15.00
C ARG A 224 14.08 -0.57 13.90
N GLN A 225 14.03 -1.15 12.71
CA GLN A 225 14.68 -0.68 11.48
C GLN A 225 13.69 -0.67 10.33
N GLN A 226 14.11 -0.14 9.18
CA GLN A 226 13.36 -0.17 7.91
C GLN A 226 12.10 0.70 7.85
N THR A 227 11.87 1.58 8.82
CA THR A 227 10.84 2.63 8.68
C THR A 227 11.40 3.84 7.93
N ARG A 228 10.51 4.68 7.39
CA ARG A 228 10.95 5.93 6.77
C ARG A 228 11.41 6.91 7.84
N SER A 229 12.41 7.70 7.47
CA SER A 229 12.95 8.77 8.32
C SER A 229 12.68 10.13 7.70
N LEU A 230 12.54 11.13 8.57
CA LEU A 230 12.41 12.54 8.25
C LEU A 230 13.77 13.21 8.42
N ARG A 231 14.26 13.85 7.36
CA ARG A 231 15.43 14.73 7.39
C ARG A 231 15.01 16.18 7.34
N LEU A 232 15.44 16.99 8.30
CA LEU A 232 15.24 18.44 8.33
C LEU A 232 16.58 19.15 8.16
N THR A 233 16.80 19.79 7.00
CA THR A 233 17.95 20.66 6.78
C THR A 233 17.62 22.05 7.31
N ILE A 234 18.26 22.47 8.39
CA ILE A 234 18.05 23.76 9.02
C ILE A 234 19.11 24.76 8.57
N LYS A 235 18.64 25.85 7.96
CA LYS A 235 19.48 26.85 7.32
C LYS A 235 20.54 27.42 8.27
N ASN A 236 21.81 27.19 7.94
CA ASN A 236 23.01 27.58 8.71
C ASN A 236 23.22 26.88 10.05
N PHE A 237 22.42 25.85 10.39
CA PHE A 237 22.62 25.08 11.63
C PHE A 237 23.12 23.67 11.31
N GLY A 238 22.52 22.99 10.34
CA GLY A 238 22.86 21.62 9.98
C GLY A 238 21.62 20.78 9.72
N VAL A 239 21.75 19.47 9.86
CA VAL A 239 20.68 18.50 9.61
C VAL A 239 20.22 17.89 10.94
N MET A 240 18.92 17.60 11.05
CA MET A 240 18.36 16.72 12.07
C MET A 240 17.63 15.58 11.36
N GLU A 241 17.81 14.36 11.85
CA GLU A 241 17.18 13.17 11.29
C GLU A 241 16.34 12.47 12.35
N PHE A 242 15.18 11.96 11.94
CA PHE A 242 14.22 11.33 12.83
C PHE A 242 13.65 10.08 12.20
N GLN A 243 13.67 8.96 12.92
CA GLN A 243 12.95 7.77 12.50
C GLN A 243 11.45 7.94 12.81
N LEU A 244 10.58 7.74 11.81
CA LEU A 244 9.13 7.85 11.96
C LEU A 244 8.51 6.53 12.45
N LEU A 245 7.43 6.65 13.22
CA LEU A 245 6.72 5.54 13.88
C LEU A 245 5.38 5.26 13.19
N GLU A 246 5.45 4.79 11.95
CA GLU A 246 4.27 4.66 11.08
C GLU A 246 3.24 3.63 11.57
N ASP A 247 3.68 2.63 12.30
CA ASP A 247 2.85 1.58 12.88
C ASP A 247 2.13 2.02 14.17
N TYR A 248 2.71 2.96 14.91
CA TYR A 248 2.11 3.49 16.13
C TYR A 248 1.21 4.72 15.90
N ALA A 249 1.58 5.59 14.94
CA ALA A 249 0.95 6.89 14.73
C ALA A 249 0.69 7.15 13.25
N SER A 250 -0.01 6.22 12.59
CA SER A 250 -0.21 6.20 11.14
C SER A 250 -0.86 7.44 10.53
N LEU A 251 -1.85 8.07 11.19
CA LEU A 251 -2.48 9.30 10.71
C LEU A 251 -1.49 10.47 10.76
N ALA A 252 -0.74 10.58 11.87
CA ALA A 252 0.26 11.63 12.02
C ALA A 252 1.40 11.47 11.01
N THR A 253 1.96 10.27 10.88
CA THR A 253 3.06 10.03 9.93
C THR A 253 2.60 10.20 8.48
N GLN A 254 1.44 9.69 8.08
CA GLN A 254 0.90 9.88 6.73
C GLN A 254 0.71 11.36 6.41
N GLN A 255 0.15 12.15 7.34
CA GLN A 255 0.00 13.59 7.17
C GLN A 255 1.35 14.29 7.01
N ILE A 256 2.32 14.00 7.89
CA ILE A 256 3.66 14.61 7.83
C ILE A 256 4.37 14.25 6.52
N ILE A 257 4.35 12.98 6.12
CA ILE A 257 4.97 12.49 4.89
C ILE A 257 4.36 13.18 3.67
N SER A 258 3.03 13.21 3.57
CA SER A 258 2.31 13.90 2.49
C SER A 258 2.66 15.38 2.41
N LEU A 259 2.75 16.07 3.55
CA LEU A 259 3.15 17.47 3.61
C LEU A 259 4.61 17.67 3.19
N VAL A 260 5.54 16.83 3.64
CA VAL A 260 6.95 16.89 3.23
C VAL A 260 7.11 16.65 1.72
N GLU A 261 6.48 15.61 1.17
CA GLU A 261 6.54 15.28 -0.26
C GLU A 261 5.93 16.36 -1.16
N SER A 262 4.96 17.13 -0.64
CA SER A 262 4.41 18.30 -1.33
C SER A 262 5.29 19.56 -1.27
N GLY A 263 6.38 19.53 -0.49
CA GLY A 263 7.26 20.68 -0.23
C GLY A 263 6.68 21.70 0.77
N PHE A 264 5.67 21.32 1.57
CA PHE A 264 4.95 22.24 2.47
C PHE A 264 5.84 22.90 3.52
N TYR A 265 6.81 22.16 4.07
CA TYR A 265 7.67 22.65 5.16
C TYR A 265 8.86 23.50 4.70
N ASP A 266 9.15 23.53 3.39
CA ASP A 266 10.30 24.24 2.85
C ASP A 266 10.14 25.76 3.02
N GLY A 267 11.11 26.38 3.69
CA GLY A 267 11.12 27.79 4.02
C GLY A 267 10.33 28.16 5.29
N LEU A 268 9.68 27.20 5.97
CA LEU A 268 8.99 27.46 7.23
C LEU A 268 9.98 27.67 8.38
N VAL A 269 9.49 28.27 9.46
CA VAL A 269 10.31 28.64 10.63
C VAL A 269 9.87 27.89 11.88
N PHE A 270 10.82 27.65 12.79
CA PHE A 270 10.49 27.35 14.18
C PHE A 270 10.06 28.66 14.86
N HIS A 271 8.75 28.83 15.01
CA HIS A 271 8.16 30.08 15.46
C HIS A 271 8.15 30.21 16.99
N ARG A 272 8.32 29.12 17.73
CA ARG A 272 8.31 29.12 19.20
C ARG A 272 9.39 28.19 19.76
N ILE A 273 10.23 28.73 20.64
CA ILE A 273 11.35 28.01 21.26
C ILE A 273 11.32 28.23 22.76
N ILE A 274 11.27 27.15 23.54
CA ILE A 274 11.37 27.18 25.00
C ILE A 274 12.52 26.24 25.38
N ASN A 275 13.65 26.83 25.76
CA ASN A 275 14.83 26.09 26.20
C ASN A 275 14.47 25.13 27.35
N ASP A 276 15.02 23.91 27.30
CA ASP A 276 14.73 22.81 28.22
C ASP A 276 13.25 22.35 28.22
N PHE A 277 12.49 22.68 27.18
CA PHE A 277 11.14 22.12 26.98
C PHE A 277 10.87 21.66 25.54
N MET A 278 10.79 22.58 24.57
CA MET A 278 10.47 22.21 23.18
C MET A 278 10.79 23.30 22.14
N ILE A 279 10.93 22.87 20.88
CA ILE A 279 11.08 23.68 19.67
C ILE A 279 9.88 23.39 18.76
N GLN A 280 9.02 24.36 18.46
CA GLN A 280 7.78 24.17 17.70
C GLN A 280 7.81 24.87 16.33
N GLY A 281 7.34 24.16 15.30
CA GLY A 281 7.33 24.56 13.89
C GLY A 281 6.05 24.13 13.15
N GLY A 282 6.10 24.12 11.82
CA GLY A 282 5.01 23.62 10.97
C GLY A 282 3.84 24.58 10.74
N ASP A 283 3.93 25.84 11.17
CA ASP A 283 2.94 26.89 10.87
C ASP A 283 3.34 27.66 9.59
N PRO A 284 2.55 27.60 8.49
CA PRO A 284 2.85 28.30 7.24
C PRO A 284 2.81 29.83 7.35
N THR A 285 2.14 30.36 8.38
CA THR A 285 2.11 31.80 8.69
C THR A 285 3.28 32.25 9.57
N GLY A 286 3.95 31.31 10.25
CA GLY A 286 5.01 31.57 11.23
C GLY A 286 4.54 32.31 12.49
N THR A 287 3.24 32.36 12.77
CA THR A 287 2.67 33.11 13.91
C THR A 287 2.46 32.25 15.15
N GLY A 288 2.42 30.93 14.99
CA GLY A 288 1.98 29.94 15.97
C GLY A 288 0.46 29.78 16.06
N MET A 289 -0.31 30.32 15.10
CA MET A 289 -1.78 30.28 15.09
C MET A 289 -2.38 29.77 13.78
N GLY A 290 -1.55 29.40 12.80
CA GLY A 290 -2.01 29.03 11.46
C GLY A 290 -1.79 27.57 11.10
N ASP A 291 -2.83 26.93 10.55
CA ASP A 291 -2.75 25.72 9.73
C ASP A 291 -4.03 25.40 8.92
N GLY A 292 -5.05 26.27 8.91
CA GLY A 292 -6.41 25.96 8.40
C GLY A 292 -6.55 25.66 6.89
N GLN A 293 -5.46 25.27 6.24
CA GLN A 293 -5.40 24.62 4.94
C GLN A 293 -5.37 23.09 5.03
N THR A 294 -5.00 22.50 6.17
CA THR A 294 -4.95 21.03 6.36
C THR A 294 -6.12 20.54 7.20
N PRO A 295 -6.73 19.39 6.86
CA PRO A 295 -7.78 18.77 7.68
C PRO A 295 -7.28 18.45 9.09
N GLU A 296 -8.17 18.56 10.08
CA GLU A 296 -7.92 18.08 11.44
C GLU A 296 -8.02 16.56 11.47
N PHE A 297 -7.20 15.92 12.31
CA PHE A 297 -7.26 14.49 12.57
C PHE A 297 -7.05 14.15 14.05
N ASN A 298 -7.55 12.97 14.41
CA ASN A 298 -7.59 12.46 15.77
C ASN A 298 -6.19 12.21 16.33
N ASP A 299 -6.09 12.26 17.65
CA ASP A 299 -4.89 11.82 18.34
C ASP A 299 -4.66 10.30 18.20
N GLN A 300 -3.39 9.91 18.21
CA GLN A 300 -2.98 8.51 18.22
C GLN A 300 -2.01 8.29 19.38
N TYR A 301 -2.53 7.65 20.41
CA TYR A 301 -1.78 7.32 21.60
C TYR A 301 -1.49 5.83 21.65
N ASP A 302 -0.31 5.49 22.16
CA ASP A 302 0.10 4.10 22.34
C ASP A 302 0.87 3.93 23.66
N PHE A 303 0.70 2.77 24.30
CA PHE A 303 1.34 2.45 25.57
C PHE A 303 2.87 2.45 25.48
N ASP A 304 3.49 2.21 24.33
CA ASP A 304 4.94 2.19 24.20
C ASP A 304 5.54 3.60 24.08
N LEU A 305 4.77 4.59 23.65
CA LEU A 305 5.31 5.90 23.30
C LEU A 305 5.32 6.86 24.50
N ARG A 306 6.50 7.40 24.81
CA ARG A 306 6.72 8.32 25.94
C ARG A 306 7.62 9.50 25.57
N TYR A 307 7.33 10.65 26.18
CA TYR A 307 8.17 11.86 26.17
C TYR A 307 9.26 11.82 27.26
N ASN A 308 9.92 10.68 27.42
CA ASN A 308 10.95 10.44 28.44
C ASN A 308 12.38 10.78 27.96
N ARG A 309 12.53 11.39 26.77
CA ARG A 309 13.81 11.82 26.20
C ARG A 309 13.70 13.07 25.32
N ALA A 310 14.86 13.61 24.91
CA ALA A 310 14.93 14.72 23.96
C ALA A 310 14.89 14.18 22.54
N GLY A 311 14.56 15.07 21.59
CA GLY A 311 14.46 14.72 20.18
C GLY A 311 13.21 13.91 19.84
N THR A 312 12.20 13.86 20.70
CA THR A 312 10.90 13.25 20.38
C THR A 312 10.08 14.22 19.55
N LEU A 313 9.50 13.72 18.44
CA LEU A 313 8.55 14.45 17.62
C LEU A 313 7.13 14.27 18.15
N GLY A 314 6.48 15.40 18.45
CA GLY A 314 5.08 15.44 18.87
C GLY A 314 4.24 16.35 17.98
N MET A 315 2.99 15.96 17.70
CA MET A 315 2.05 16.84 16.99
C MET A 315 1.60 17.97 17.90
N ALA A 316 1.63 19.21 17.40
CA ALA A 316 1.05 20.35 18.11
C ALA A 316 -0.43 20.47 17.73
N LYS A 317 -1.26 20.81 18.72
CA LYS A 317 -2.72 20.90 18.56
C LYS A 317 -3.29 22.01 19.43
N SER A 318 -4.49 22.48 19.08
CA SER A 318 -5.19 23.52 19.85
C SER A 318 -6.05 22.90 20.96
N TYR A 319 -6.67 21.76 20.65
CA TYR A 319 -7.51 20.94 21.52
C TYR A 319 -7.30 19.47 21.17
N ASP A 320 -7.98 18.58 21.88
CA ASP A 320 -7.98 17.15 21.53
C ASP A 320 -8.56 16.90 20.13
N ASP A 321 -7.99 15.94 19.41
CA ASP A 321 -8.34 15.57 18.04
C ASP A 321 -8.25 16.70 17.00
N THR A 322 -7.37 17.68 17.22
CA THR A 322 -7.17 18.81 16.28
C THR A 322 -5.74 18.87 15.74
N ASN A 323 -5.15 17.71 15.47
CA ASN A 323 -3.82 17.64 14.85
C ASN A 323 -3.91 18.08 13.38
N THR A 324 -2.86 18.75 12.90
CA THR A 324 -2.80 19.37 11.57
C THR A 324 -1.39 19.27 10.98
N SER A 325 -0.71 20.39 10.70
CA SER A 325 0.66 20.47 10.20
C SER A 325 1.70 20.89 11.25
N GLN A 326 1.26 21.44 12.38
CA GLN A 326 2.21 21.91 13.39
C GLN A 326 2.76 20.75 14.22
N PHE A 327 4.07 20.78 14.49
CA PHE A 327 4.75 19.79 15.30
C PHE A 327 5.78 20.46 16.22
N PHE A 328 6.25 19.72 17.21
CA PHE A 328 7.34 20.15 18.09
C PHE A 328 8.36 19.04 18.31
N ILE A 329 9.58 19.44 18.65
CA ILE A 329 10.70 18.58 19.04
C ILE A 329 10.97 18.82 20.52
N THR A 330 11.09 17.78 21.33
CA THR A 330 11.35 17.90 22.78
C THR A 330 12.81 18.20 23.12
N GLU A 331 13.01 19.00 24.17
CA GLU A 331 14.32 19.40 24.71
C GLU A 331 14.61 18.74 26.07
N ASN A 332 15.85 18.82 26.57
CA ASN A 332 16.26 18.25 27.85
C ASN A 332 15.65 18.94 29.10
N GLY A 333 14.38 18.65 29.44
CA GLY A 333 13.79 19.04 30.72
C GLY A 333 12.70 18.15 31.31
N ASP A 334 12.50 18.28 32.62
CA ASP A 334 11.64 17.38 33.42
C ASP A 334 10.14 17.50 33.10
N TYR A 335 9.72 18.59 32.44
CA TYR A 335 8.30 18.83 32.12
C TYR A 335 7.78 18.00 30.95
N ARG A 336 8.67 17.35 30.17
CA ARG A 336 8.28 16.56 28.99
C ARG A 336 7.29 15.44 29.31
N ASN A 337 7.48 14.74 30.44
CA ASN A 337 6.60 13.65 30.87
C ASN A 337 5.15 14.08 31.11
N SER A 338 4.87 15.38 31.20
CA SER A 338 3.50 15.91 31.28
C SER A 338 2.75 15.90 29.94
N LEU A 339 3.45 15.65 28.83
CA LEU A 339 2.90 15.60 27.47
C LEU A 339 2.37 14.21 27.09
N ASP A 340 2.73 13.16 27.85
CA ASP A 340 2.29 11.78 27.61
C ASP A 340 0.77 11.70 27.56
N PHE A 341 0.25 11.02 26.53
CA PHE A 341 -1.19 10.85 26.25
C PHE A 341 -1.97 12.16 26.15
N ARG A 342 -1.29 13.24 25.74
CA ARG A 342 -1.90 14.53 25.40
C ARG A 342 -1.45 15.03 24.04
N TYR A 343 -0.35 14.53 23.50
CA TYR A 343 0.16 14.91 22.19
C TYR A 343 0.69 13.66 21.51
N THR A 344 0.21 13.41 20.29
CA THR A 344 0.63 12.26 19.47
C THR A 344 2.14 12.29 19.23
N ILE A 345 2.84 11.22 19.61
CA ILE A 345 4.27 11.01 19.28
C ILE A 345 4.32 10.29 17.94
N PHE A 346 5.15 10.77 17.01
CA PHE A 346 5.25 10.18 15.67
C PHE A 346 6.67 9.93 15.18
N GLY A 347 7.69 10.21 16.00
CA GLY A 347 9.08 9.92 15.65
C GLY A 347 10.09 10.27 16.73
N TYR A 348 11.32 9.78 16.57
CA TYR A 348 12.45 10.04 17.47
C TYR A 348 13.71 10.40 16.68
N MET A 349 14.46 11.39 17.17
CA MET A 349 15.69 11.90 16.56
C MET A 349 16.81 10.88 16.61
N THR A 350 17.30 10.45 15.46
CA THR A 350 18.47 9.56 15.32
C THR A 350 19.76 10.36 15.23
N GLU A 351 19.74 11.54 14.59
CA GLU A 351 20.92 12.40 14.40
C GLU A 351 20.61 13.89 14.56
N GLY A 352 21.64 14.69 14.84
CA GLY A 352 21.56 16.15 14.85
C GLY A 352 21.23 16.78 16.20
N ASP A 353 21.54 16.11 17.32
CA ASP A 353 21.28 16.64 18.66
C ASP A 353 21.96 17.99 18.90
N ALA A 354 23.20 18.16 18.40
CA ALA A 354 23.90 19.45 18.45
C ALA A 354 23.18 20.58 17.67
N VAL A 355 22.48 20.24 16.58
CA VAL A 355 21.65 21.20 15.81
C VAL A 355 20.42 21.59 16.61
N ARG A 356 19.74 20.59 17.20
CA ARG A 356 18.59 20.78 18.10
C ARG A 356 18.96 21.72 19.26
N GLU A 357 20.03 21.42 20.01
CA GLU A 357 20.49 22.24 21.13
C GLU A 357 20.85 23.67 20.71
N ALA A 358 21.45 23.85 19.54
CA ALA A 358 21.79 25.17 19.04
C ALA A 358 20.56 26.02 18.69
N ILE A 359 19.49 25.40 18.19
CA ILE A 359 18.20 26.06 17.95
C ILE A 359 17.55 26.43 19.29
N SER A 360 17.60 25.53 20.27
CA SER A 360 17.08 25.74 21.63
C SER A 360 17.70 26.97 22.33
N ASN A 361 19.00 27.18 22.11
CA ASN A 361 19.77 28.29 22.68
C ASN A 361 19.51 29.67 22.04
N ILE A 362 18.69 29.76 20.98
CA ILE A 362 18.37 31.04 20.34
C ILE A 362 17.67 31.96 21.36
N PRO A 363 18.13 33.21 21.58
CA PRO A 363 17.47 34.12 22.50
C PRO A 363 16.03 34.39 22.07
N THR A 364 15.08 34.24 22.99
CA THR A 364 13.65 34.46 22.72
C THR A 364 13.11 35.69 23.45
N ASN A 365 12.00 36.23 22.95
CA ASN A 365 11.26 37.29 23.64
C ASN A 365 10.30 36.72 24.71
N ALA A 366 9.55 37.59 25.40
CA ALA A 366 8.62 37.19 26.45
C ALA A 366 7.47 36.26 25.98
N SER A 367 7.23 36.16 24.67
CA SER A 367 6.25 35.27 24.06
C SER A 367 6.89 34.01 23.43
N ASN A 368 8.17 33.75 23.73
CA ASN A 368 8.96 32.62 23.24
C ASN A 368 9.22 32.63 21.72
N TYR A 369 9.03 33.77 21.04
CA TYR A 369 9.48 33.92 19.65
C TYR A 369 10.99 34.12 19.62
N PRO A 370 11.71 33.43 18.72
CA PRO A 370 13.15 33.59 18.61
C PRO A 370 13.51 34.97 18.04
N SER A 371 14.64 35.52 18.50
CA SER A 371 15.17 36.82 18.06
C SER A 371 15.65 36.81 16.59
N TYR A 372 15.87 35.63 16.03
CA TYR A 372 16.12 35.38 14.62
C TYR A 372 15.55 34.02 14.23
N ALA A 373 15.11 33.87 12.98
CA ALA A 373 14.48 32.63 12.52
C ALA A 373 15.49 31.49 12.38
N ALA A 374 15.14 30.31 12.89
CA ALA A 374 15.64 29.02 12.42
C ALA A 374 14.69 28.54 11.33
N VAL A 375 15.21 28.40 10.11
CA VAL A 375 14.42 28.13 8.89
C VAL A 375 14.68 26.70 8.44
N ILE A 376 13.62 25.94 8.19
CA ILE A 376 13.69 24.65 7.49
C ILE A 376 14.00 24.97 6.03
N GLU A 377 15.24 24.74 5.61
CA GLU A 377 15.65 24.97 4.23
C GLU A 377 15.11 23.89 3.29
N LYS A 378 15.07 22.65 3.77
CA LYS A 378 14.53 21.49 3.07
C LYS A 378 14.04 20.45 4.09
N ALA A 379 12.88 19.86 3.84
CA ALA A 379 12.42 18.65 4.53
C ALA A 379 12.36 17.47 3.53
N GLU A 380 12.81 16.28 3.94
CA GLU A 380 12.87 15.11 3.06
C GLU A 380 12.47 13.83 3.79
N ILE A 381 11.80 12.92 3.07
CA ILE A 381 11.53 11.55 3.54
C ILE A 381 12.49 10.60 2.83
N PHE A 382 13.15 9.73 3.57
CA PHE A 382 14.09 8.75 3.03
C PHE A 382 14.06 7.45 3.84
N TYR A 383 14.68 6.40 3.32
CA TYR A 383 14.89 5.15 4.07
C TYR A 383 16.26 5.18 4.73
N ASP A 384 16.26 5.20 6.05
CA ASP A 384 17.48 5.11 6.82
C ASP A 384 18.01 3.68 6.83
N ARG A 385 19.29 3.53 6.48
CA ARG A 385 19.98 2.24 6.34
C ARG A 385 21.09 2.07 7.36
N GLU A 386 21.36 3.08 8.17
CA GLU A 386 22.49 3.09 9.10
C GLU A 386 22.01 3.25 10.54
N ASN A 387 20.96 4.03 10.78
CA ASN A 387 20.42 4.25 12.12
C ASN A 387 19.30 3.28 12.47
N ALA A 388 19.00 3.19 13.76
CA ALA A 388 17.90 2.38 14.27
C ALA A 388 17.33 2.95 15.57
N LEU A 389 16.14 2.47 15.92
CA LEU A 389 15.57 2.59 17.26
C LEU A 389 15.66 1.25 17.99
N VAL A 390 15.82 1.31 19.30
CA VAL A 390 15.69 0.14 20.19
C VAL A 390 14.68 0.50 21.27
N LYS A 391 13.52 -0.16 21.25
CA LYS A 391 12.57 -0.08 22.35
C LYS A 391 13.14 -0.89 23.50
N LEU A 392 13.38 -0.22 24.63
CA LEU A 392 13.82 -0.80 25.88
C LEU A 392 12.67 -0.82 26.86
N ASP A 393 12.46 -1.93 27.56
CA ASP A 393 11.47 -2.05 28.62
C ASP A 393 11.95 -3.04 29.70
N THR A 394 11.18 -3.21 30.77
CA THR A 394 11.38 -4.23 31.79
C THR A 394 10.13 -5.09 31.93
N PHE A 395 10.31 -6.39 32.11
CA PHE A 395 9.22 -7.37 32.24
C PHE A 395 8.27 -7.12 33.44
N VAL A 396 8.67 -6.31 34.44
CA VAL A 396 7.83 -5.93 35.59
C VAL A 396 8.03 -4.47 35.97
N SER A 397 6.95 -3.82 36.38
CA SER A 397 7.00 -2.46 36.92
C SER A 397 7.43 -2.42 38.39
N GLY A 398 7.98 -1.28 38.82
CA GLY A 398 8.28 -1.04 40.23
C GLY A 398 9.59 -1.66 40.76
N ILE A 399 10.42 -2.22 39.88
CA ILE A 399 11.75 -2.72 40.22
C ILE A 399 12.84 -1.65 40.08
N ALA A 400 13.96 -1.86 40.79
CA ALA A 400 15.13 -1.02 40.75
C ALA A 400 16.39 -1.87 40.55
N GLY A 401 17.32 -1.43 39.72
CA GLY A 401 18.56 -2.14 39.46
C GLY A 401 19.35 -1.53 38.30
N SER A 402 20.28 -2.32 37.77
CA SER A 402 21.11 -1.93 36.64
C SER A 402 21.40 -3.13 35.76
N ASP A 403 21.63 -2.86 34.49
CA ASP A 403 21.96 -3.81 33.45
C ASP A 403 23.02 -3.21 32.51
N THR A 404 23.70 -4.06 31.75
CA THR A 404 24.59 -3.66 30.67
C THR A 404 24.04 -4.22 29.37
N LEU A 405 23.63 -3.34 28.46
CA LEU A 405 23.26 -3.76 27.11
C LEU A 405 24.50 -3.81 26.23
N THR A 406 24.65 -4.87 25.47
CA THR A 406 25.67 -5.01 24.42
C THR A 406 25.00 -4.79 23.08
N VAL A 407 25.24 -3.63 22.46
CA VAL A 407 24.70 -3.26 21.14
C VAL A 407 25.75 -3.59 20.08
N THR A 408 25.39 -4.39 19.08
CA THR A 408 26.29 -4.77 17.98
C THR A 408 25.70 -4.35 16.65
N ALA A 409 26.41 -3.47 15.94
CA ALA A 409 26.13 -3.14 14.53
C ALA A 409 26.88 -4.11 13.63
N THR A 410 26.23 -4.58 12.57
CA THR A 410 26.79 -5.50 11.58
C THR A 410 26.49 -4.97 10.18
N ASP A 411 27.52 -4.78 9.36
CA ASP A 411 27.33 -4.39 7.96
C ASP A 411 26.96 -5.60 7.07
N ALA A 412 26.56 -5.32 5.81
CA ALA A 412 26.21 -6.36 4.85
C ALA A 412 27.37 -7.33 4.50
N SER A 413 28.61 -6.98 4.79
CA SER A 413 29.79 -7.84 4.61
C SER A 413 30.11 -8.70 5.84
N GLY A 414 29.39 -8.50 6.95
CA GLY A 414 29.58 -9.19 8.22
C GLY A 414 30.66 -8.58 9.12
N ASN A 415 31.15 -7.38 8.82
CA ASN A 415 32.01 -6.64 9.77
C ASN A 415 31.15 -6.10 10.90
N THR A 416 31.69 -6.09 12.12
CA THR A 416 30.92 -5.75 13.33
C THR A 416 31.61 -4.71 14.20
N PHE A 417 30.79 -3.94 14.90
CA PHE A 417 31.22 -3.04 15.97
C PHE A 417 30.26 -3.16 17.15
N THR A 418 30.83 -3.29 18.35
CA THR A 418 30.05 -3.49 19.57
C THR A 418 30.29 -2.35 20.56
N ARG A 419 29.22 -1.94 21.24
CA ARG A 419 29.23 -0.92 22.29
C ARG A 419 28.39 -1.37 23.48
N ASN A 420 28.94 -1.18 24.67
CA ASN A 420 28.21 -1.45 25.92
C ASN A 420 27.51 -0.18 26.38
N VAL A 421 26.24 -0.31 26.75
CA VAL A 421 25.39 0.77 27.28
C VAL A 421 24.96 0.41 28.69
N SER A 422 25.30 1.25 29.66
CA SER A 422 24.82 1.05 31.03
C SER A 422 23.38 1.53 31.16
N VAL A 423 22.50 0.67 31.64
CA VAL A 423 21.09 0.98 31.90
C VAL A 423 20.83 0.87 33.39
N SER A 424 20.32 1.93 34.02
CA SER A 424 19.73 1.84 35.35
C SER A 424 18.21 1.87 35.23
N TYR A 425 17.52 0.89 35.79
CA TYR A 425 16.06 0.91 35.85
C TYR A 425 15.61 1.26 37.26
N ILE A 426 14.61 2.14 37.39
CA ILE A 426 14.08 2.59 38.67
C ILE A 426 12.55 2.60 38.69
N PRO A 427 11.91 2.42 39.87
CA PRO A 427 10.46 2.49 40.00
C PRO A 427 9.96 3.88 39.65
N TYR A 428 8.88 3.94 38.86
CA TYR A 428 8.14 5.16 38.60
C TYR A 428 6.69 5.02 39.05
N SER A 429 6.10 6.11 39.54
CA SER A 429 4.77 6.08 40.16
C SER A 429 3.94 7.33 39.88
N ALA A 430 4.35 8.18 38.94
CA ALA A 430 3.51 9.29 38.55
C ALA A 430 2.36 8.79 37.69
N ASN A 431 1.17 9.33 37.96
CA ASN A 431 -0.04 9.02 37.20
C ASN A 431 0.04 9.61 35.79
N LYS A 432 -0.30 8.80 34.79
CA LYS A 432 -0.46 9.16 33.39
C LYS A 432 -1.96 9.22 33.07
N PRO A 433 -2.40 10.15 32.20
CA PRO A 433 -3.79 10.19 31.79
C PRO A 433 -4.23 8.89 31.12
N ALA A 434 -5.47 8.47 31.36
CA ALA A 434 -6.12 7.43 30.57
C ALA A 434 -6.56 7.98 29.20
N TYR A 435 -6.62 7.10 28.20
CA TYR A 435 -6.99 7.44 26.83
C TYR A 435 -7.97 6.42 26.22
N LEU A 436 -8.64 6.80 25.14
CA LEU A 436 -9.55 5.97 24.34
C LEU A 436 -8.78 5.20 23.26
N GLY A 437 -9.25 3.99 22.97
CA GLY A 437 -8.90 3.32 21.72
C GLY A 437 -9.63 3.95 20.52
N PRO A 438 -9.26 3.57 19.29
CA PRO A 438 -9.93 4.05 18.08
C PRO A 438 -11.46 3.83 18.12
N VAL A 439 -12.23 4.88 17.81
CA VAL A 439 -13.70 4.79 17.73
C VAL A 439 -14.17 5.15 16.31
N PRO A 440 -14.83 4.23 15.58
CA PRO A 440 -15.24 4.50 14.21
C PRO A 440 -16.50 5.37 14.14
N ASN A 441 -16.68 6.04 12.99
CA ASN A 441 -17.96 6.63 12.62
C ASN A 441 -19.05 5.54 12.49
N MET A 442 -20.33 5.87 12.72
CA MET A 442 -21.42 4.89 12.80
C MET A 442 -22.68 5.28 12.03
N VAL A 443 -23.36 4.29 11.45
CA VAL A 443 -24.72 4.43 10.87
C VAL A 443 -25.77 3.95 11.87
N VAL A 444 -26.85 4.72 12.06
CA VAL A 444 -27.98 4.38 12.94
C VAL A 444 -29.31 4.65 12.24
N ASN A 445 -30.11 3.61 12.05
CA ASN A 445 -31.42 3.72 11.42
C ASN A 445 -32.37 4.64 12.23
N PRO A 446 -33.12 5.56 11.59
CA PRO A 446 -34.02 6.47 12.30
C PRO A 446 -35.06 5.74 13.15
N GLY A 447 -35.09 6.06 14.45
CA GLY A 447 -35.97 5.42 15.42
C GLY A 447 -35.40 4.15 16.08
N ASN A 448 -34.26 3.63 15.62
CA ASN A 448 -33.58 2.50 16.23
C ASN A 448 -32.53 2.94 17.26
N VAL A 449 -32.08 1.97 18.04
CA VAL A 449 -30.99 2.09 19.01
C VAL A 449 -29.82 1.23 18.56
N ARG A 450 -28.60 1.76 18.62
CA ARG A 450 -27.34 1.06 18.35
C ARG A 450 -26.43 1.14 19.57
N THR A 451 -25.64 0.10 19.81
CA THR A 451 -24.63 0.07 20.88
C THR A 451 -23.23 -0.16 20.33
N PHE A 452 -22.22 0.44 20.95
CA PHE A 452 -20.79 0.25 20.66
C PHE A 452 -20.01 0.14 21.97
N GLN A 453 -18.96 -0.67 21.99
CA GLN A 453 -18.14 -0.89 23.18
C GLN A 453 -16.85 -0.06 23.07
N LEU A 454 -16.74 1.01 23.87
CA LEU A 454 -15.52 1.80 23.91
C LEU A 454 -14.39 1.00 24.57
N ALA A 455 -13.18 1.14 24.02
CA ALA A 455 -11.95 0.67 24.64
C ALA A 455 -11.27 1.87 25.31
N GLY A 456 -10.70 1.65 26.49
CA GLY A 456 -9.98 2.67 27.22
C GLY A 456 -8.77 2.07 27.92
N PHE A 457 -7.67 2.81 27.92
CA PHE A 457 -6.36 2.36 28.35
C PHE A 457 -5.81 3.29 29.42
N ASP A 458 -5.10 2.74 30.39
CA ASP A 458 -4.42 3.49 31.44
C ASP A 458 -3.06 2.85 31.71
N ALA A 459 -1.99 3.62 31.53
CA ALA A 459 -0.64 3.09 31.62
C ALA A 459 -0.24 2.68 33.06
N ASN A 460 -0.99 3.08 34.08
CA ASN A 460 -0.74 2.73 35.46
C ASN A 460 -1.67 1.62 35.97
N GLY A 461 -2.54 1.07 35.12
CA GLY A 461 -3.51 0.02 35.48
C GLY A 461 -4.70 0.53 36.31
N HIS A 462 -4.95 1.84 36.35
CA HIS A 462 -6.13 2.38 37.00
C HIS A 462 -7.40 2.04 36.22
N THR A 463 -8.53 2.02 36.93
CA THR A 463 -9.83 1.81 36.28
C THR A 463 -10.19 3.01 35.40
N VAL A 464 -10.23 2.77 34.09
CA VAL A 464 -10.72 3.75 33.12
C VAL A 464 -12.22 3.96 33.28
N ARG A 465 -12.65 5.20 33.12
CA ARG A 465 -14.04 5.66 33.19
C ARG A 465 -14.39 6.39 31.92
N PHE A 466 -15.65 6.26 31.51
CA PHE A 466 -16.12 6.80 30.23
C PHE A 466 -17.21 7.86 30.43
N LEU A 467 -17.22 8.89 29.59
CA LEU A 467 -18.19 9.97 29.66
C LEU A 467 -18.83 10.23 28.30
N ASP A 468 -20.12 10.54 28.34
CA ASP A 468 -20.82 11.24 27.27
C ASP A 468 -20.80 12.76 27.52
N LYS A 469 -21.43 13.54 26.63
CA LYS A 469 -21.56 14.98 26.80
C LYS A 469 -22.17 15.39 28.13
N ALA A 470 -23.21 14.70 28.62
CA ALA A 470 -23.86 15.06 29.87
C ALA A 470 -22.92 14.85 31.07
N GLY A 471 -22.11 13.79 31.02
CA GLY A 471 -21.06 13.50 31.99
C GLY A 471 -19.94 14.54 32.03
N LEU A 472 -19.56 15.07 30.86
CA LEU A 472 -18.61 16.18 30.72
C LEU A 472 -19.18 17.50 31.27
N ASP A 473 -20.40 17.86 30.84
CA ASP A 473 -21.09 19.08 31.26
C ASP A 473 -21.30 19.11 32.78
N ALA A 474 -21.64 17.98 33.40
CA ALA A 474 -21.82 17.86 34.85
C ALA A 474 -20.54 18.11 35.65
N ARG A 475 -19.36 17.85 35.05
CA ARG A 475 -18.05 18.10 35.66
C ARG A 475 -17.53 19.52 35.38
N GLY A 476 -18.20 20.27 34.51
CA GLY A 476 -17.73 21.59 34.07
C GLY A 476 -16.47 21.51 33.20
N TRP A 477 -16.23 20.36 32.58
CA TRP A 477 -15.15 20.20 31.59
C TRP A 477 -15.65 20.73 30.26
N ALA A 478 -15.16 21.92 29.90
CA ALA A 478 -15.55 22.60 28.68
C ALA A 478 -14.93 21.89 27.46
N TYR A 479 -15.74 21.70 26.43
CA TYR A 479 -15.34 21.19 25.11
C TYR A 479 -16.07 22.02 24.03
N GLU A 480 -15.52 22.09 22.83
CA GLU A 480 -16.11 22.87 21.73
C GLU A 480 -17.50 22.34 21.31
N PRO A 481 -18.45 23.23 20.98
CA PRO A 481 -19.82 22.81 20.65
C PRO A 481 -19.88 22.09 19.29
N HIS A 482 -20.19 20.80 19.31
CA HIS A 482 -20.51 20.01 18.12
C HIS A 482 -22.02 19.89 17.89
N ALA A 483 -22.42 19.71 16.64
CA ALA A 483 -23.82 19.63 16.25
C ALA A 483 -24.34 18.18 16.34
N SER A 484 -24.93 17.81 17.48
CA SER A 484 -25.54 16.48 17.64
C SER A 484 -26.80 16.27 16.82
N ASN A 485 -27.34 17.31 16.19
CA ASN A 485 -28.51 17.25 15.30
C ASN A 485 -29.71 16.47 15.88
N GLY A 486 -29.86 16.50 17.21
CA GLY A 486 -30.95 15.84 17.93
C GLY A 486 -30.72 14.37 18.28
N LEU A 487 -29.53 13.81 18.02
CA LEU A 487 -29.14 12.48 18.46
C LEU A 487 -29.21 12.37 19.99
N ILE A 488 -29.79 11.29 20.48
CA ILE A 488 -29.82 10.95 21.90
C ILE A 488 -28.78 9.86 22.10
N TYR A 489 -27.83 10.06 23.00
CA TYR A 489 -26.85 9.03 23.30
C TYR A 489 -26.44 9.07 24.77
N SER A 490 -25.90 7.96 25.26
CA SER A 490 -25.37 7.81 26.60
C SER A 490 -24.23 6.81 26.65
N VAL A 491 -23.30 6.99 27.57
CA VAL A 491 -22.20 6.05 27.81
C VAL A 491 -22.29 5.50 29.23
N ASP A 492 -22.18 4.18 29.39
CA ASP A 492 -21.99 3.60 30.71
C ASP A 492 -20.59 3.93 31.24
N ASN A 493 -20.53 4.64 32.36
CA ASN A 493 -19.29 5.17 32.93
C ASN A 493 -18.32 4.10 33.45
N VAL A 494 -18.73 2.83 33.52
CA VAL A 494 -17.88 1.72 33.98
C VAL A 494 -17.57 0.78 32.83
N SER A 495 -18.58 0.29 32.12
CA SER A 495 -18.37 -0.67 31.05
C SER A 495 -17.88 -0.01 29.77
N GLY A 496 -18.13 1.28 29.54
CA GLY A 496 -17.81 1.95 28.27
C GLY A 496 -18.82 1.66 27.15
N THR A 497 -19.97 1.07 27.48
CA THR A 497 -21.00 0.78 26.48
C THR A 497 -21.70 2.08 26.07
N LEU A 498 -21.39 2.55 24.86
CA LEU A 498 -22.04 3.66 24.18
C LEU A 498 -23.38 3.19 23.59
N THR A 499 -24.46 3.90 23.88
CA THR A 499 -25.80 3.66 23.32
C THR A 499 -26.26 4.91 22.58
N ILE A 500 -26.66 4.76 21.32
CA ILE A 500 -27.08 5.86 20.44
C ILE A 500 -28.49 5.58 19.93
N GLN A 501 -29.34 6.59 19.96
CA GLN A 501 -30.70 6.57 19.43
C GLN A 501 -30.89 7.75 18.49
N ALA A 502 -31.15 7.44 17.22
CA ALA A 502 -31.53 8.43 16.23
C ALA A 502 -33.03 8.74 16.34
N PRO A 503 -33.46 10.02 16.37
CA PRO A 503 -34.86 10.38 16.23
C PRO A 503 -35.48 9.77 14.96
N SER A 504 -36.77 9.43 14.99
CA SER A 504 -37.45 8.82 13.82
C SER A 504 -37.45 9.72 12.57
N ASN A 505 -37.33 11.04 12.76
CA ASN A 505 -37.23 12.04 11.71
C ASN A 505 -35.79 12.47 11.38
N PHE A 506 -34.78 11.94 12.06
CA PHE A 506 -33.38 12.26 11.80
C PHE A 506 -32.96 11.70 10.43
N ARG A 507 -32.34 12.53 9.60
CA ARG A 507 -31.81 12.19 8.27
C ARG A 507 -30.53 13.02 8.06
N GLY A 508 -29.50 12.40 7.49
CA GLY A 508 -28.18 13.03 7.33
C GLY A 508 -27.22 12.70 8.47
N GLU A 509 -26.24 13.57 8.69
CA GLU A 509 -25.13 13.36 9.63
C GLU A 509 -25.30 14.21 10.90
N GLY A 510 -24.76 13.74 12.03
CA GLY A 510 -24.65 14.47 13.28
C GLY A 510 -23.46 13.94 14.08
N GLN A 511 -22.91 14.75 14.99
CA GLN A 511 -21.73 14.38 15.75
C GLN A 511 -22.05 14.16 17.23
N ILE A 512 -21.41 13.17 17.85
CA ILE A 512 -21.45 12.95 19.30
C ILE A 512 -20.04 12.96 19.86
N ILE A 513 -19.91 13.24 21.16
CA ILE A 513 -18.62 13.16 21.87
C ILE A 513 -18.65 12.06 22.92
N VAL A 514 -17.55 11.31 23.00
CA VAL A 514 -17.24 10.42 24.11
C VAL A 514 -15.88 10.78 24.70
N ALA A 515 -15.61 10.36 25.92
CA ALA A 515 -14.32 10.60 26.56
C ALA A 515 -13.91 9.47 27.49
N ALA A 516 -12.61 9.26 27.67
CA ALA A 516 -12.01 8.42 28.70
C ALA A 516 -11.23 9.27 29.72
N TYR A 517 -11.28 8.86 30.98
CA TYR A 517 -10.51 9.47 32.05
C TYR A 517 -10.30 8.47 33.20
N ASP A 518 -9.35 8.77 34.09
CA ASP A 518 -9.08 7.97 35.28
C ASP A 518 -9.66 8.62 36.56
N GLY A 519 -9.50 7.98 37.73
CA GLY A 519 -9.94 8.56 39.00
C GLY A 519 -9.15 9.80 39.48
N TYR A 520 -8.08 10.18 38.76
CA TYR A 520 -7.07 11.17 39.16
C TYR A 520 -7.10 12.44 38.30
N ALA A 521 -7.86 12.45 37.20
CA ALA A 521 -8.07 13.60 36.34
C ALA A 521 -8.46 14.86 37.14
N SER A 522 -7.66 15.91 36.98
CA SER A 522 -7.77 17.17 37.72
C SER A 522 -8.40 18.30 36.89
N GLY A 523 -8.48 18.11 35.58
CA GLY A 523 -9.09 19.04 34.62
C GLY A 523 -9.28 18.40 33.24
N SER A 524 -9.82 19.16 32.29
CA SER A 524 -10.13 18.68 30.93
C SER A 524 -8.89 18.29 30.13
N GLY A 525 -7.68 18.70 30.52
CA GLY A 525 -6.46 18.25 29.84
C GLY A 525 -6.06 16.81 30.18
N ASP A 526 -6.60 16.22 31.24
CA ASP A 526 -6.31 14.84 31.70
C ASP A 526 -7.36 13.84 31.17
N VAL A 527 -8.09 14.24 30.15
CA VAL A 527 -9.25 13.54 29.59
C VAL A 527 -9.01 13.47 28.09
N ASP A 528 -9.13 12.26 27.55
CA ASP A 528 -9.08 12.03 26.12
C ASP A 528 -10.51 11.99 25.57
N PHE A 529 -10.78 12.76 24.53
CA PHE A 529 -12.09 12.97 23.92
C PHE A 529 -12.06 12.53 22.47
N GLN A 530 -13.08 11.79 22.06
CA GLN A 530 -13.28 11.41 20.67
C GLN A 530 -14.60 11.98 20.13
N LEU A 531 -14.52 12.70 19.01
CA LEU A 531 -15.69 13.08 18.23
C LEU A 531 -16.06 11.96 17.25
N ILE A 532 -17.35 11.57 17.21
CA ILE A 532 -17.84 10.48 16.37
C ILE A 532 -18.97 10.99 15.46
N THR A 533 -18.88 10.70 14.16
CA THR A 533 -19.93 11.03 13.19
C THR A 533 -20.97 9.92 13.11
N ILE A 534 -22.25 10.29 13.20
CA ILE A 534 -23.42 9.41 13.15
C ILE A 534 -24.32 9.76 11.96
N SER A 535 -24.68 8.76 11.15
CA SER A 535 -25.46 8.95 9.91
C SER A 535 -26.77 8.14 9.88
N ALA A 536 -27.82 8.62 9.19
CA ALA A 536 -29.13 7.94 9.08
C ALA A 536 -29.96 8.23 7.79
N SER A 537 -30.75 7.26 7.28
CA SER A 537 -31.57 7.37 6.05
C SER A 537 -32.99 6.73 6.11
N SER A 538 -33.80 6.83 5.03
CA SER A 538 -35.11 6.15 4.91
C SER A 538 -35.13 5.02 3.89
N ALA A 539 -35.86 3.94 4.19
CA ALA A 539 -36.10 2.79 3.33
C ALA A 539 -36.61 3.14 1.90
N PRO A 540 -36.26 2.34 0.88
CA PRO A 540 -36.71 2.50 -0.50
C PRO A 540 -38.20 2.16 -0.73
N VAL A 541 -38.75 2.61 -1.85
CA VAL A 541 -40.12 2.34 -2.33
C VAL A 541 -40.05 1.64 -3.68
N LEU A 542 -40.57 0.41 -3.74
CA LEU A 542 -40.54 -0.47 -4.92
C LEU A 542 -41.90 -0.56 -5.64
N VAL A 543 -41.90 -0.76 -6.96
CA VAL A 543 -43.03 -0.74 -7.89
C VAL A 543 -42.95 -1.96 -8.85
N SER A 544 -44.09 -2.63 -9.10
CA SER A 544 -44.15 -3.83 -9.95
C SER A 544 -44.03 -3.57 -11.46
N ASP A 545 -43.47 -4.54 -12.19
CA ASP A 545 -43.11 -4.47 -13.61
C ASP A 545 -43.79 -5.51 -14.51
N THR A 546 -43.78 -5.27 -15.84
CA THR A 546 -44.29 -6.22 -16.85
C THR A 546 -43.48 -6.18 -18.14
N PHE A 547 -43.13 -7.35 -18.68
CA PHE A 547 -42.31 -7.58 -19.88
C PHE A 547 -42.91 -8.67 -20.79
N ASP A 548 -42.60 -8.62 -22.11
CA ASP A 548 -43.06 -9.60 -23.11
C ASP A 548 -41.86 -10.29 -23.80
N THR A 549 -41.99 -11.58 -24.15
CA THR A 549 -40.90 -12.42 -24.68
C THR A 549 -41.39 -13.61 -25.54
N ILE A 550 -40.45 -14.39 -26.08
CA ILE A 550 -40.68 -15.51 -27.00
C ILE A 550 -40.07 -16.80 -26.47
N ALA A 551 -40.72 -17.92 -26.73
CA ALA A 551 -40.27 -19.23 -26.27
C ALA A 551 -38.85 -19.57 -26.78
N GLY A 552 -37.93 -19.95 -25.89
CA GLY A 552 -36.58 -20.39 -26.22
C GLY A 552 -35.55 -19.29 -26.46
N SER A 553 -35.86 -18.03 -26.13
CA SER A 553 -34.95 -16.89 -26.23
C SER A 553 -34.36 -16.50 -24.87
N VAL A 554 -33.12 -16.00 -24.84
CA VAL A 554 -32.50 -15.39 -23.65
C VAL A 554 -32.76 -13.88 -23.67
N ASN A 555 -33.19 -13.30 -22.56
CA ASN A 555 -33.63 -11.89 -22.43
C ASN A 555 -33.13 -11.28 -21.11
N THR A 556 -33.08 -9.95 -20.99
CA THR A 556 -32.69 -9.23 -19.77
C THR A 556 -33.72 -8.17 -19.36
N LEU A 557 -33.82 -7.85 -18.06
CA LEU A 557 -34.69 -6.79 -17.52
C LEU A 557 -34.07 -6.08 -16.29
N THR A 558 -34.39 -4.79 -16.10
CA THR A 558 -33.94 -3.94 -14.98
C THR A 558 -35.14 -3.34 -14.23
N PRO A 559 -35.61 -3.97 -13.14
CA PRO A 559 -36.88 -3.62 -12.51
C PRO A 559 -36.82 -2.31 -11.70
N LEU A 560 -35.64 -1.90 -11.21
CA LEU A 560 -35.47 -0.70 -10.37
C LEU A 560 -35.73 0.64 -11.09
N ALA A 561 -35.93 0.62 -12.41
CA ALA A 561 -36.05 1.82 -13.23
C ALA A 561 -37.28 2.69 -12.88
N ASN A 562 -38.30 2.11 -12.24
CA ASN A 562 -39.51 2.81 -11.80
C ASN A 562 -39.60 2.95 -10.26
N ASP A 563 -38.55 2.57 -9.54
CA ASP A 563 -38.47 2.62 -8.07
C ASP A 563 -37.86 3.94 -7.57
N THR A 564 -38.00 4.22 -6.27
CA THR A 564 -37.41 5.41 -5.65
C THR A 564 -36.74 5.11 -4.31
N ALA A 565 -35.53 5.62 -4.12
CA ALA A 565 -34.84 5.69 -2.84
C ALA A 565 -34.57 7.16 -2.46
N ALA A 566 -34.62 7.48 -1.16
CA ALA A 566 -34.26 8.82 -0.71
C ALA A 566 -32.76 9.04 -0.88
N ALA A 567 -32.38 10.22 -1.39
CA ALA A 567 -31.07 10.44 -1.94
C ALA A 567 -29.91 10.30 -0.93
N PRO A 568 -28.74 9.77 -1.37
CA PRO A 568 -28.51 9.11 -2.67
C PRO A 568 -28.26 7.60 -2.54
N ALA A 569 -28.89 6.82 -3.43
CA ALA A 569 -28.56 5.44 -3.85
C ALA A 569 -29.22 4.23 -3.14
N PHE A 570 -29.70 3.32 -4.00
CA PHE A 570 -29.97 1.91 -3.68
C PHE A 570 -28.62 1.21 -3.50
N ASP A 571 -28.53 0.29 -2.55
CA ASP A 571 -27.40 -0.61 -2.44
C ASP A 571 -27.67 -1.84 -3.30
N LEU A 572 -27.17 -1.84 -4.53
CA LEU A 572 -27.46 -2.89 -5.52
C LEU A 572 -26.87 -4.25 -5.12
N SER A 573 -25.90 -4.29 -4.21
CA SER A 573 -25.35 -5.53 -3.65
C SER A 573 -26.41 -6.33 -2.87
N THR A 574 -27.48 -5.67 -2.45
CA THR A 574 -28.58 -6.26 -1.67
C THR A 574 -29.80 -6.67 -2.51
N PHE A 575 -29.72 -6.55 -3.85
CA PHE A 575 -30.84 -6.90 -4.72
C PHE A 575 -31.08 -8.41 -4.72
N GLU A 576 -32.27 -8.84 -4.32
CA GLU A 576 -32.63 -10.26 -4.25
C GLU A 576 -33.95 -10.58 -4.97
N LEU A 577 -34.02 -11.78 -5.56
CA LEU A 577 -35.27 -12.39 -6.00
C LEU A 577 -35.83 -13.28 -4.90
N LEU A 578 -37.08 -13.02 -4.53
CA LEU A 578 -37.78 -13.72 -3.45
C LEU A 578 -38.45 -15.02 -3.93
N ASP A 579 -38.74 -15.13 -5.23
CA ASP A 579 -39.23 -16.35 -5.85
C ASP A 579 -38.83 -16.48 -7.33
N ALA A 580 -38.68 -17.73 -7.77
CA ALA A 580 -38.40 -18.10 -9.16
C ALA A 580 -39.43 -19.15 -9.62
N PRO A 581 -40.16 -18.92 -10.72
CA PRO A 581 -41.17 -19.86 -11.19
C PRO A 581 -40.56 -21.06 -11.93
N ASP A 582 -41.11 -22.26 -11.68
CA ASP A 582 -40.63 -23.52 -12.25
C ASP A 582 -40.53 -23.50 -13.78
N GLY A 583 -39.37 -23.90 -14.30
CA GLY A 583 -39.12 -24.06 -15.74
C GLY A 583 -38.65 -22.79 -16.46
N LEU A 584 -38.67 -21.61 -15.81
CA LEU A 584 -38.00 -20.42 -16.35
C LEU A 584 -36.52 -20.47 -15.95
N GLN A 585 -35.59 -20.49 -16.92
CA GLN A 585 -34.17 -20.31 -16.60
C GLN A 585 -33.94 -18.83 -16.27
N ILE A 586 -33.32 -18.52 -15.13
CA ILE A 586 -33.13 -17.14 -14.65
C ILE A 586 -31.76 -16.99 -13.96
N SER A 587 -31.10 -15.84 -14.14
CA SER A 587 -29.92 -15.38 -13.40
C SER A 587 -30.06 -13.89 -13.08
N VAL A 588 -29.37 -13.42 -12.03
CA VAL A 588 -29.46 -12.03 -11.55
C VAL A 588 -28.06 -11.53 -11.22
N GLU A 589 -27.74 -10.31 -11.64
CA GLU A 589 -26.42 -9.67 -11.46
C GLU A 589 -26.60 -8.15 -11.40
N GLY A 590 -26.15 -7.48 -10.33
CA GLY A 590 -26.22 -6.01 -10.19
C GLY A 590 -27.63 -5.41 -10.31
N GLY A 591 -28.68 -6.13 -9.90
CA GLY A 591 -30.08 -5.71 -10.09
C GLY A 591 -30.62 -5.89 -11.52
N VAL A 592 -29.86 -6.50 -12.42
CA VAL A 592 -30.27 -6.92 -13.77
C VAL A 592 -30.66 -8.41 -13.73
N ILE A 593 -31.80 -8.76 -14.34
CA ILE A 593 -32.32 -10.13 -14.37
C ILE A 593 -32.25 -10.66 -15.80
N THR A 594 -31.50 -11.75 -16.03
CA THR A 594 -31.44 -12.48 -17.30
C THR A 594 -32.32 -13.72 -17.23
N TYR A 595 -33.15 -13.99 -18.25
CA TYR A 595 -34.06 -15.14 -18.26
C TYR A 595 -34.27 -15.78 -19.63
N ALA A 596 -34.57 -17.08 -19.66
CA ALA A 596 -34.89 -17.82 -20.88
C ALA A 596 -36.12 -18.73 -20.71
N PRO A 597 -37.26 -18.42 -21.36
CA PRO A 597 -38.43 -19.31 -21.36
C PRO A 597 -38.16 -20.60 -22.13
N PRO A 598 -38.72 -21.77 -21.73
CA PRO A 598 -38.53 -23.02 -22.46
C PRO A 598 -39.00 -22.97 -23.91
N LEU A 599 -38.32 -23.72 -24.77
CA LEU A 599 -38.75 -23.94 -26.16
C LEU A 599 -40.19 -24.49 -26.21
N GLY A 600 -41.04 -23.85 -27.01
CA GLY A 600 -42.44 -24.25 -27.20
C GLY A 600 -43.40 -23.81 -26.07
N PHE A 601 -42.94 -23.13 -25.02
CA PHE A 601 -43.80 -22.61 -23.96
C PHE A 601 -44.62 -21.39 -24.42
N THR A 602 -45.90 -21.31 -24.03
CA THR A 602 -46.73 -20.10 -24.17
C THR A 602 -47.50 -19.90 -22.89
N GLY A 603 -47.42 -18.71 -22.29
CA GLY A 603 -47.99 -18.44 -20.97
C GLY A 603 -47.29 -17.27 -20.29
N THR A 604 -47.48 -17.10 -18.98
CA THR A 604 -46.89 -16.00 -18.20
C THR A 604 -46.09 -16.53 -17.02
N PHE A 605 -44.97 -15.89 -16.70
CA PHE A 605 -44.20 -16.09 -15.48
C PHE A 605 -44.34 -14.86 -14.57
N THR A 606 -44.30 -15.06 -13.24
CA THR A 606 -44.30 -13.98 -12.25
C THR A 606 -43.22 -14.28 -11.21
N LEU A 607 -42.42 -13.27 -10.87
CA LEU A 607 -41.37 -13.31 -9.83
C LEU A 607 -41.42 -12.03 -8.97
N ARG A 608 -40.80 -12.02 -7.79
CA ARG A 608 -40.76 -10.89 -6.84
C ARG A 608 -39.34 -10.54 -6.41
N TYR A 609 -39.09 -9.27 -6.11
CA TYR A 609 -37.77 -8.77 -5.71
C TYR A 609 -37.79 -7.77 -4.54
N ASN A 610 -36.62 -7.55 -3.93
CA ASN A 610 -36.36 -6.54 -2.88
C ASN A 610 -34.93 -5.97 -2.98
N VAL A 611 -34.65 -4.80 -2.37
CA VAL A 611 -33.33 -4.11 -2.35
C VAL A 611 -33.23 -3.06 -1.23
N GLU A 612 -32.02 -2.77 -0.72
CA GLU A 612 -31.70 -1.74 0.29
C GLU A 612 -31.28 -0.37 -0.30
N ASN A 613 -31.06 0.62 0.57
CA ASN A 613 -30.34 1.86 0.27
C ASN A 613 -28.91 1.84 0.84
N ILE A 614 -28.04 2.77 0.41
CA ILE A 614 -26.61 2.83 0.83
C ILE A 614 -26.36 3.05 2.34
N TYR A 615 -27.41 3.22 3.12
CA TYR A 615 -27.34 3.36 4.56
C TYR A 615 -28.00 2.17 5.30
N GLY A 616 -28.29 1.07 4.60
CA GLY A 616 -28.62 -0.23 5.21
C GLY A 616 -30.10 -0.48 5.54
N GLY A 617 -31.04 -0.15 4.64
CA GLY A 617 -32.48 -0.34 4.89
C GLY A 617 -33.31 -0.85 3.70
N PHE A 618 -34.03 -1.96 3.86
CA PHE A 618 -34.96 -2.56 2.89
C PHE A 618 -36.33 -1.88 2.78
N ALA A 619 -36.99 -2.04 1.64
CA ALA A 619 -38.42 -1.76 1.50
C ALA A 619 -39.28 -2.73 2.35
N ALA A 620 -40.42 -2.25 2.85
CA ALA A 620 -41.32 -3.05 3.68
C ALA A 620 -42.13 -4.09 2.88
N ASP A 621 -42.40 -3.81 1.61
CA ASP A 621 -43.12 -4.68 0.67
C ASP A 621 -42.24 -4.96 -0.55
N SER A 622 -42.31 -6.18 -1.08
CA SER A 622 -41.63 -6.57 -2.33
C SER A 622 -42.44 -6.20 -3.57
N ALA A 623 -41.74 -5.92 -4.67
CA ALA A 623 -42.35 -5.66 -5.98
C ALA A 623 -42.36 -6.93 -6.85
N ALA A 624 -43.27 -7.01 -7.82
CA ALA A 624 -43.45 -8.18 -8.69
C ALA A 624 -43.13 -7.87 -10.15
N ILE A 625 -42.50 -8.80 -10.85
CA ILE A 625 -42.18 -8.75 -12.28
C ILE A 625 -43.01 -9.81 -13.02
N THR A 626 -43.74 -9.40 -14.07
CA THR A 626 -44.55 -10.31 -14.91
C THR A 626 -43.97 -10.45 -16.31
N ILE A 627 -43.72 -11.67 -16.78
CA ILE A 627 -43.14 -11.97 -18.10
C ILE A 627 -44.16 -12.75 -18.96
N ASN A 628 -44.60 -12.21 -20.09
CA ASN A 628 -45.55 -12.86 -21.01
C ASN A 628 -44.83 -13.53 -22.20
N VAL A 629 -45.05 -14.83 -22.45
CA VAL A 629 -44.37 -15.65 -23.47
C VAL A 629 -45.30 -16.05 -24.63
N VAL A 630 -44.90 -15.77 -25.87
CA VAL A 630 -45.67 -16.02 -27.11
C VAL A 630 -45.01 -17.04 -28.08
N ALA A 631 -45.80 -17.67 -28.97
CA ALA A 631 -45.39 -18.78 -29.87
C ALA A 631 -44.62 -18.35 -31.15
N ASN A 632 -43.69 -19.18 -31.61
CA ASN A 632 -42.86 -18.98 -32.81
C ASN A 632 -43.63 -19.29 -34.13
N THR A 633 -43.70 -18.37 -35.10
CA THR A 633 -44.47 -18.48 -36.39
C THR A 633 -43.71 -17.94 -37.64
N GLN A 634 -44.34 -17.95 -38.83
CA GLN A 634 -43.79 -17.74 -40.20
C GLN A 634 -42.70 -16.66 -40.39
N THR A 635 -41.63 -16.98 -41.12
CA THR A 635 -40.51 -16.10 -41.52
C THR A 635 -40.92 -15.02 -42.53
N VAL A 636 -40.41 -13.80 -42.37
CA VAL A 636 -40.65 -12.66 -43.27
C VAL A 636 -39.30 -12.09 -43.73
N ALA A 637 -39.09 -11.99 -45.04
CA ALA A 637 -37.90 -11.37 -45.60
C ALA A 637 -38.16 -9.88 -45.92
N GLY A 638 -37.27 -9.00 -45.47
CA GLY A 638 -37.22 -7.59 -45.78
C GLY A 638 -36.58 -7.32 -47.14
N ALA A 639 -36.61 -6.05 -47.56
CA ALA A 639 -35.85 -5.59 -48.72
C ALA A 639 -34.64 -4.80 -48.22
N ASP A 640 -33.47 -5.12 -48.73
CA ASP A 640 -32.20 -4.57 -48.31
C ASP A 640 -31.68 -3.52 -49.27
N ALA A 641 -31.00 -2.52 -48.70
CA ALA A 641 -30.27 -1.53 -49.46
C ALA A 641 -28.89 -1.32 -48.84
N PHE A 642 -27.84 -1.40 -49.66
CA PHE A 642 -26.46 -1.19 -49.27
C PHE A 642 -25.79 -0.17 -50.17
N GLN A 643 -24.73 0.46 -49.67
CA GLN A 643 -23.79 1.20 -50.50
C GLN A 643 -22.44 0.49 -50.44
N VAL A 644 -21.80 0.31 -51.59
CA VAL A 644 -20.55 -0.44 -51.71
C VAL A 644 -19.56 0.38 -52.52
N ASP A 645 -18.30 0.28 -52.18
CA ASP A 645 -17.26 0.94 -52.96
C ASP A 645 -16.90 0.15 -54.24
N VAL A 646 -16.64 0.85 -55.35
CA VAL A 646 -16.32 0.28 -56.67
C VAL A 646 -15.09 -0.62 -56.69
N ALA A 647 -14.14 -0.45 -55.77
CA ALA A 647 -12.90 -1.22 -55.70
C ALA A 647 -12.88 -2.28 -54.60
N SER A 648 -13.88 -2.29 -53.72
CA SER A 648 -13.91 -3.16 -52.53
C SER A 648 -14.88 -4.32 -52.67
N VAL A 649 -14.49 -5.45 -52.10
CA VAL A 649 -15.41 -6.55 -51.83
C VAL A 649 -16.19 -6.22 -50.56
N ALA A 650 -17.51 -6.34 -50.59
CA ALA A 650 -18.38 -6.09 -49.43
C ALA A 650 -18.98 -7.39 -48.88
N ILE A 651 -19.18 -7.43 -47.56
CA ILE A 651 -20.00 -8.45 -46.90
C ILE A 651 -21.31 -7.79 -46.50
N LEU A 652 -22.40 -8.18 -47.14
CA LEU A 652 -23.72 -7.61 -46.97
C LEU A 652 -24.53 -8.45 -45.98
N ASP A 653 -25.01 -7.81 -44.91
CA ASP A 653 -25.87 -8.44 -43.91
C ASP A 653 -27.33 -8.24 -44.26
N VAL A 654 -27.86 -9.14 -45.07
CA VAL A 654 -29.25 -9.12 -45.54
C VAL A 654 -30.24 -9.64 -44.48
N LEU A 655 -29.75 -10.32 -43.43
CA LEU A 655 -30.65 -10.86 -42.41
C LEU A 655 -31.10 -9.79 -41.41
N GLY A 656 -30.42 -8.64 -41.36
CA GLY A 656 -30.61 -7.62 -40.32
C GLY A 656 -32.02 -7.01 -40.25
N ASN A 657 -32.77 -6.99 -41.35
CA ASN A 657 -34.15 -6.50 -41.41
C ASN A 657 -35.20 -7.62 -41.60
N ASP A 658 -34.74 -8.87 -41.67
CA ASP A 658 -35.58 -10.05 -41.77
C ASP A 658 -36.13 -10.40 -40.40
N ARG A 659 -37.28 -11.09 -40.38
CA ARG A 659 -37.92 -11.53 -39.16
C ARG A 659 -38.10 -13.02 -39.15
N ALA A 660 -37.61 -13.67 -38.10
CA ALA A 660 -37.85 -15.09 -37.84
C ALA A 660 -39.35 -15.39 -37.67
N ASN A 661 -40.13 -14.39 -37.26
CA ASN A 661 -41.57 -14.47 -37.04
C ASN A 661 -42.30 -13.17 -37.45
N LYS A 662 -43.43 -13.30 -38.14
CA LYS A 662 -44.32 -12.20 -38.56
C LYS A 662 -44.72 -11.21 -37.45
N TYR A 663 -44.75 -11.63 -36.19
CA TYR A 663 -45.19 -10.78 -35.06
C TYR A 663 -44.06 -10.10 -34.28
N TRP A 664 -42.78 -10.40 -34.57
CA TRP A 664 -41.63 -9.81 -33.88
C TRP A 664 -40.66 -9.16 -34.84
N SER A 665 -39.89 -8.18 -34.40
CA SER A 665 -38.91 -7.46 -35.22
C SER A 665 -37.51 -8.10 -35.27
N THR A 666 -37.31 -9.30 -34.71
CA THR A 666 -35.97 -9.91 -34.56
C THR A 666 -35.59 -10.90 -35.68
N SER A 667 -34.31 -10.88 -36.06
CA SER A 667 -33.66 -11.71 -37.07
C SER A 667 -32.91 -12.94 -36.51
N ALA A 668 -32.96 -13.16 -35.20
CA ALA A 668 -32.26 -14.28 -34.55
C ALA A 668 -32.80 -15.65 -35.02
N GLY A 669 -31.90 -16.59 -35.33
CA GLY A 669 -32.23 -17.94 -35.80
C GLY A 669 -32.45 -18.07 -37.31
N LEU A 670 -32.14 -17.04 -38.09
CA LEU A 670 -32.25 -17.04 -39.55
C LEU A 670 -30.98 -17.54 -40.26
N SER A 671 -31.14 -18.17 -41.43
CA SER A 671 -30.04 -18.58 -42.31
C SER A 671 -30.37 -18.40 -43.79
N ILE A 672 -29.37 -18.02 -44.60
CA ILE A 672 -29.50 -17.82 -46.05
C ILE A 672 -29.42 -19.17 -46.78
N VAL A 673 -30.39 -19.43 -47.65
CA VAL A 673 -30.54 -20.70 -48.38
C VAL A 673 -30.04 -20.60 -49.82
N SER A 674 -30.29 -19.49 -50.52
CA SER A 674 -29.89 -19.31 -51.93
C SER A 674 -29.84 -17.83 -52.34
N ILE A 675 -29.13 -17.52 -53.44
CA ILE A 675 -28.95 -16.16 -53.98
C ILE A 675 -29.30 -16.16 -55.48
N GLY A 676 -29.93 -15.09 -55.95
CA GLY A 676 -30.17 -14.81 -57.36
C GLY A 676 -28.98 -14.15 -58.07
N ASN A 677 -29.09 -13.93 -59.38
CA ASN A 677 -28.03 -13.28 -60.16
C ASN A 677 -28.06 -11.76 -60.00
N SER A 678 -26.88 -11.13 -59.97
CA SER A 678 -26.70 -9.66 -60.04
C SER A 678 -27.19 -9.11 -61.38
N ALA A 679 -27.90 -7.98 -61.34
CA ALA A 679 -28.34 -7.25 -62.53
C ALA A 679 -27.19 -6.47 -63.21
N ALA A 680 -26.20 -6.00 -62.43
CA ALA A 680 -25.03 -5.26 -62.90
C ALA A 680 -23.78 -6.13 -63.15
N GLY A 681 -23.87 -7.45 -62.95
CA GLY A 681 -22.79 -8.40 -63.21
C GLY A 681 -21.76 -8.56 -62.10
N ALA A 682 -22.12 -8.20 -60.86
CA ALA A 682 -21.32 -8.48 -59.67
C ALA A 682 -21.22 -9.98 -59.38
N THR A 683 -20.13 -10.39 -58.74
CA THR A 683 -19.95 -11.77 -58.26
C THR A 683 -20.42 -11.88 -56.82
N ILE A 684 -21.36 -12.77 -56.54
CA ILE A 684 -22.00 -12.91 -55.22
C ILE A 684 -21.89 -14.34 -54.70
N SER A 685 -21.49 -14.52 -53.44
CA SER A 685 -21.39 -15.83 -52.76
C SER A 685 -21.80 -15.75 -51.29
N ILE A 686 -22.25 -16.85 -50.68
CA ILE A 686 -22.51 -16.89 -49.23
C ILE A 686 -21.21 -17.21 -48.50
N GLU A 687 -20.85 -16.39 -47.50
CA GLU A 687 -19.70 -16.62 -46.62
C GLU A 687 -20.11 -16.30 -45.18
N ASN A 688 -19.94 -17.26 -44.26
CA ASN A 688 -20.27 -17.12 -42.84
C ASN A 688 -21.70 -16.57 -42.56
N GLY A 689 -22.69 -17.02 -43.35
CA GLY A 689 -24.09 -16.61 -43.17
C GLY A 689 -24.45 -15.23 -43.73
N LYS A 690 -23.50 -14.51 -44.34
CA LYS A 690 -23.71 -13.22 -45.01
C LYS A 690 -23.39 -13.31 -46.51
N LEU A 691 -23.72 -12.27 -47.28
CA LEU A 691 -23.47 -12.24 -48.72
C LEU A 691 -22.16 -11.52 -49.03
N ARG A 692 -21.18 -12.22 -49.58
CA ARG A 692 -19.98 -11.62 -50.16
C ARG A 692 -20.27 -11.13 -51.57
N TYR A 693 -20.15 -9.82 -51.78
CA TYR A 693 -20.46 -9.09 -53.01
C TYR A 693 -19.19 -8.44 -53.58
N ILE A 694 -18.83 -8.78 -54.81
CA ILE A 694 -17.73 -8.15 -55.56
C ILE A 694 -18.34 -7.35 -56.72
N PRO A 695 -18.25 -6.01 -56.72
CA PRO A 695 -18.72 -5.18 -57.82
C PRO A 695 -18.09 -5.60 -59.16
N ALA A 696 -18.81 -5.40 -60.26
CA ALA A 696 -18.22 -5.52 -61.58
C ALA A 696 -17.10 -4.48 -61.73
N SER A 697 -15.94 -4.88 -62.26
CA SER A 697 -14.76 -4.01 -62.34
C SER A 697 -15.07 -2.68 -63.04
N GLY A 698 -14.85 -1.57 -62.32
CA GLY A 698 -15.06 -0.20 -62.81
C GLY A 698 -16.52 0.26 -62.87
N TYR A 699 -17.48 -0.50 -62.31
CA TYR A 699 -18.89 -0.13 -62.28
C TYR A 699 -19.22 0.80 -61.11
N THR A 700 -19.83 1.96 -61.39
CA THR A 700 -20.51 2.80 -60.40
C THR A 700 -21.98 2.95 -60.79
N GLY A 701 -22.89 2.90 -59.81
CA GLY A 701 -24.34 2.87 -60.04
C GLY A 701 -25.08 1.82 -59.21
N LEU A 702 -26.39 1.69 -59.42
CA LEU A 702 -27.24 0.74 -58.66
C LEU A 702 -27.18 -0.68 -59.25
N ASP A 703 -27.06 -1.69 -58.40
CA ASP A 703 -27.19 -3.11 -58.72
C ASP A 703 -28.31 -3.73 -57.87
N THR A 704 -29.01 -4.75 -58.39
CA THR A 704 -30.14 -5.39 -57.70
C THR A 704 -30.14 -6.90 -57.91
N PHE A 705 -30.46 -7.68 -56.87
CA PHE A 705 -30.62 -9.13 -56.90
C PHE A 705 -31.52 -9.62 -55.74
N SER A 706 -31.86 -10.91 -55.68
CA SER A 706 -32.69 -11.49 -54.60
C SER A 706 -31.95 -12.56 -53.78
N TYR A 707 -32.41 -12.86 -52.57
CA TYR A 707 -31.95 -14.00 -51.76
C TYR A 707 -33.13 -14.69 -51.06
N SER A 708 -32.93 -15.91 -50.56
CA SER A 708 -33.92 -16.63 -49.76
C SER A 708 -33.40 -16.97 -48.36
N VAL A 709 -34.23 -16.78 -47.34
CA VAL A 709 -33.93 -16.96 -45.91
C VAL A 709 -34.85 -17.99 -45.25
N THR A 710 -34.37 -18.73 -44.24
CA THR A 710 -35.14 -19.70 -43.45
C THR A 710 -34.89 -19.55 -41.94
N ASN A 711 -35.91 -19.80 -41.11
CA ASN A 711 -35.78 -19.93 -39.65
C ASN A 711 -35.65 -21.40 -39.18
N GLY A 712 -35.45 -22.34 -40.11
CA GLY A 712 -35.44 -23.78 -39.86
C GLY A 712 -36.77 -24.47 -40.17
N ASP A 713 -37.90 -23.75 -40.11
CA ASP A 713 -39.25 -24.27 -40.33
C ASP A 713 -39.91 -23.73 -41.61
N THR A 714 -39.73 -22.44 -41.92
CA THR A 714 -40.33 -21.77 -43.10
C THR A 714 -39.31 -20.91 -43.86
N THR A 715 -39.52 -20.70 -45.17
CA THR A 715 -38.63 -19.89 -46.02
C THR A 715 -39.34 -18.64 -46.59
N ALA A 716 -38.58 -17.55 -46.79
CA ALA A 716 -39.03 -16.30 -47.42
C ALA A 716 -37.96 -15.76 -48.40
N ILE A 717 -38.34 -14.83 -49.30
CA ILE A 717 -37.46 -14.25 -50.34
C ILE A 717 -37.39 -12.74 -50.15
N GLY A 718 -36.17 -12.18 -50.05
CA GLY A 718 -35.88 -10.75 -49.97
C GLY A 718 -35.20 -10.22 -51.23
N GLU A 719 -35.26 -8.89 -51.42
CA GLU A 719 -34.63 -8.18 -52.55
C GLU A 719 -33.53 -7.26 -52.03
N VAL A 720 -32.37 -7.27 -52.68
CA VAL A 720 -31.18 -6.49 -52.30
C VAL A 720 -30.88 -5.46 -53.39
N THR A 721 -30.71 -4.21 -52.99
CA THR A 721 -30.23 -3.11 -53.83
C THR A 721 -28.86 -2.65 -53.33
N VAL A 722 -27.87 -2.53 -54.22
CA VAL A 722 -26.51 -2.07 -53.88
C VAL A 722 -26.16 -0.84 -54.71
N SER A 723 -25.89 0.29 -54.08
CA SER A 723 -25.37 1.50 -54.74
C SER A 723 -23.85 1.50 -54.72
N VAL A 724 -23.22 1.34 -55.88
CA VAL A 724 -21.77 1.29 -56.03
C VAL A 724 -21.19 2.70 -56.27
N LEU A 725 -20.36 3.21 -55.36
CA LEU A 725 -19.80 4.57 -55.32
C LEU A 725 -18.27 4.57 -55.10
N GLU A 726 -17.62 5.74 -55.14
CA GLU A 726 -16.26 5.95 -54.59
C GLU A 726 -16.40 6.61 -53.21
N ILE A 727 -15.77 6.06 -52.16
CA ILE A 727 -15.98 6.43 -50.74
C ILE A 727 -14.63 6.79 -50.06
N GLU A 728 -14.59 7.79 -49.16
CA GLU A 728 -13.38 8.17 -48.36
C GLU A 728 -13.46 7.69 -46.91
N ASP A 729 -12.33 7.36 -46.26
CA ASP A 729 -12.32 6.65 -44.95
C ASP A 729 -11.44 7.32 -43.84
N ILE A 730 -11.96 7.33 -42.60
CA ILE A 730 -11.24 7.60 -41.33
C ILE A 730 -11.16 6.31 -40.51
N SER A 731 -10.00 6.04 -39.91
CA SER A 731 -9.75 4.90 -39.02
C SER A 731 -9.24 5.31 -37.65
N VAL A 732 -9.50 4.47 -36.64
CA VAL A 732 -9.08 4.69 -35.25
C VAL A 732 -8.22 3.52 -34.77
N THR A 733 -7.17 3.80 -34.01
CA THR A 733 -6.37 2.79 -33.31
C THR A 733 -6.19 3.10 -31.83
N VAL A 734 -6.04 2.06 -31.00
CA VAL A 734 -5.86 2.17 -29.54
C VAL A 734 -4.55 1.51 -29.12
N THR A 735 -3.67 2.24 -28.44
CA THR A 735 -2.32 1.78 -28.07
C THR A 735 -1.91 2.31 -26.69
N ARG A 736 -1.16 1.54 -25.89
CA ARG A 736 -0.60 2.07 -24.61
C ARG A 736 0.48 3.14 -24.86
N GLU A 737 1.23 3.01 -25.95
CA GLU A 737 2.32 3.88 -26.38
C GLU A 737 1.98 4.69 -27.64
N LYS A 738 2.55 5.89 -27.80
CA LYS A 738 2.25 6.78 -28.94
C LYS A 738 3.00 6.41 -30.23
N THR A 739 2.34 6.49 -31.38
CA THR A 739 2.94 6.25 -32.70
C THR A 739 3.74 7.46 -33.19
N THR A 740 5.01 7.29 -33.54
CA THR A 740 5.88 8.40 -33.97
C THR A 740 5.86 8.68 -35.48
N ALA A 741 5.27 7.80 -36.29
CA ALA A 741 5.21 7.94 -37.74
C ALA A 741 4.11 8.91 -38.21
N THR A 742 4.42 9.73 -39.21
CA THR A 742 3.48 10.68 -39.84
C THR A 742 2.46 10.00 -40.75
N SER A 743 2.92 9.04 -41.55
CA SER A 743 2.10 8.25 -42.47
C SER A 743 2.56 6.81 -42.48
N VAL A 744 1.63 5.88 -42.66
CA VAL A 744 1.87 4.44 -42.61
C VAL A 744 1.14 3.73 -43.74
N ASP A 745 1.73 2.65 -44.24
CA ASP A 745 1.08 1.81 -45.25
C ASP A 745 0.00 0.92 -44.59
N ALA A 746 0.20 0.54 -43.32
CA ALA A 746 -0.74 -0.22 -42.50
C ALA A 746 -0.89 0.41 -41.10
N LEU A 747 -2.10 0.37 -40.54
CA LEU A 747 -2.39 0.94 -39.23
C LEU A 747 -1.61 0.23 -38.11
N PRO A 748 -1.26 0.93 -37.01
CA PRO A 748 -0.75 0.30 -35.80
C PRO A 748 -1.65 -0.82 -35.29
N GLN A 749 -1.06 -1.84 -34.65
CA GLN A 749 -1.82 -2.92 -34.04
C GLN A 749 -2.56 -2.39 -32.80
N ASN A 750 -3.86 -2.63 -32.73
CA ASN A 750 -4.66 -2.31 -31.55
C ASN A 750 -4.30 -3.23 -30.38
N GLU A 751 -4.44 -2.71 -29.17
CA GLU A 751 -4.49 -3.55 -27.98
C GLU A 751 -5.63 -4.57 -28.07
N ALA A 752 -5.42 -5.78 -27.55
CA ALA A 752 -6.46 -6.79 -27.51
C ALA A 752 -7.44 -6.53 -26.35
N TYR A 753 -6.91 -6.06 -25.23
CA TYR A 753 -7.66 -5.69 -24.04
C TYR A 753 -6.90 -4.61 -23.22
N LEU A 754 -7.65 -3.85 -22.45
CA LEU A 754 -7.19 -2.88 -21.46
C LEU A 754 -7.85 -3.23 -20.13
N SER A 755 -7.13 -3.10 -19.03
CA SER A 755 -7.79 -2.99 -17.72
C SER A 755 -8.35 -1.57 -17.59
N GLU A 756 -9.41 -1.41 -16.82
CA GLU A 756 -9.94 -0.10 -16.43
C GLU A 756 -8.91 0.83 -15.76
N TRP A 757 -7.87 0.30 -15.12
CA TRP A 757 -6.78 1.10 -14.52
C TRP A 757 -5.64 1.42 -15.50
N ASP A 758 -5.71 0.98 -16.76
CA ASP A 758 -4.68 1.26 -17.78
C ASP A 758 -4.79 2.68 -18.35
N ALA A 759 -3.66 3.35 -18.55
CA ALA A 759 -3.57 4.59 -19.32
C ALA A 759 -3.15 4.32 -20.78
N PHE A 760 -3.83 4.94 -21.76
CA PHE A 760 -3.66 4.63 -23.19
C PHE A 760 -3.87 5.83 -24.14
N TRP A 761 -3.55 5.66 -25.42
CA TRP A 761 -3.75 6.62 -26.50
C TRP A 761 -4.81 6.12 -27.49
N VAL A 762 -5.64 7.04 -27.97
CA VAL A 762 -6.52 6.86 -29.14
C VAL A 762 -5.97 7.68 -30.29
N GLU A 763 -5.64 7.04 -31.41
CA GLU A 763 -5.05 7.67 -32.59
C GLU A 763 -6.01 7.63 -33.79
N ILE A 764 -6.09 8.74 -34.53
CA ILE A 764 -7.05 8.95 -35.62
C ILE A 764 -6.28 9.09 -36.94
N TRP A 765 -6.64 8.29 -37.94
CA TRP A 765 -5.96 8.18 -39.22
C TRP A 765 -6.89 8.46 -40.39
N ALA A 766 -6.43 9.21 -41.39
CA ALA A 766 -7.12 9.39 -42.68
C ALA A 766 -6.49 8.53 -43.77
N ASN A 767 -7.29 7.97 -44.66
CA ASN A 767 -6.82 7.13 -45.75
C ASN A 767 -6.44 7.95 -46.99
N GLY A 768 -5.15 7.97 -47.36
CA GLY A 768 -4.66 8.63 -48.58
C GLY A 768 -4.52 7.71 -49.80
N ASP A 769 -4.85 6.41 -49.66
CA ASP A 769 -4.78 5.42 -50.75
C ASP A 769 -5.84 5.71 -51.85
N ARG A 770 -6.95 6.36 -51.47
CA ARG A 770 -8.13 6.60 -52.32
C ARG A 770 -8.13 7.99 -52.96
N ILE A 771 -7.49 8.96 -52.30
CA ILE A 771 -7.15 10.30 -52.84
C ILE A 771 -5.87 10.24 -53.71
N SER A 772 -5.72 9.16 -54.46
CA SER A 772 -4.48 8.50 -54.91
C SER A 772 -3.41 9.31 -55.67
N THR A 773 -3.56 10.62 -55.84
CA THR A 773 -2.49 11.48 -56.39
C THR A 773 -2.30 12.82 -55.69
N GLN A 774 -3.16 13.19 -54.73
CA GLN A 774 -3.20 14.54 -54.16
C GLN A 774 -3.02 14.61 -52.62
N GLY A 775 -3.25 13.51 -51.88
CA GLY A 775 -3.11 13.49 -50.41
C GLY A 775 -4.23 14.23 -49.67
N VAL A 776 -4.13 14.33 -48.34
CA VAL A 776 -5.15 14.95 -47.47
C VAL A 776 -4.77 16.41 -47.19
N SER A 777 -5.66 17.37 -47.44
CA SER A 777 -5.46 18.80 -47.15
C SER A 777 -6.14 19.28 -45.87
N ALA A 778 -7.27 18.68 -45.49
CA ALA A 778 -7.94 18.94 -44.23
C ALA A 778 -8.80 17.74 -43.81
N ALA A 779 -9.00 17.58 -42.51
CA ALA A 779 -9.95 16.61 -41.95
C ALA A 779 -10.57 17.14 -40.65
N ALA A 780 -11.79 16.70 -40.35
CA ALA A 780 -12.48 17.07 -39.12
C ALA A 780 -13.34 15.91 -38.61
N LEU A 781 -13.45 15.78 -37.28
CA LEU A 781 -14.39 14.89 -36.61
C LEU A 781 -14.69 15.38 -35.18
N ASP A 782 -15.68 14.75 -34.55
CA ASP A 782 -15.93 14.85 -33.11
C ASP A 782 -15.74 13.46 -32.46
N LEU A 783 -15.15 13.42 -31.26
CA LEU A 783 -14.92 12.21 -30.47
C LEU A 783 -15.68 12.30 -29.15
N LYS A 784 -16.39 11.23 -28.77
CA LYS A 784 -17.06 11.09 -27.47
C LYS A 784 -16.53 9.88 -26.72
N PHE A 785 -16.41 10.00 -25.40
CA PHE A 785 -15.98 8.98 -24.45
C PHE A 785 -16.91 8.98 -23.22
N MET A 786 -16.83 7.94 -22.37
CA MET A 786 -17.52 7.91 -21.08
C MET A 786 -16.62 8.51 -19.99
N PRO A 787 -16.97 9.68 -19.43
CA PRO A 787 -16.10 10.37 -18.46
C PRO A 787 -16.05 9.70 -17.08
N GLN A 788 -16.97 8.76 -16.81
CA GLN A 788 -16.97 7.96 -15.57
C GLN A 788 -15.84 6.93 -15.55
N LEU A 789 -15.41 6.41 -16.71
CA LEU A 789 -14.35 5.40 -16.79
C LEU A 789 -12.98 6.01 -17.12
N PHE A 790 -12.94 7.00 -18.00
CA PHE A 790 -11.68 7.60 -18.44
C PHE A 790 -11.77 9.11 -18.55
N SER A 791 -10.66 9.77 -18.22
CA SER A 791 -10.44 11.20 -18.43
C SER A 791 -9.45 11.44 -19.57
N ALA A 792 -9.81 12.31 -20.51
CA ALA A 792 -8.92 12.75 -21.58
C ALA A 792 -7.95 13.82 -21.05
N THR A 793 -6.65 13.53 -21.05
CA THR A 793 -5.64 14.40 -20.40
C THR A 793 -4.73 15.14 -21.37
N ALA A 794 -4.67 14.73 -22.64
CA ALA A 794 -3.93 15.44 -23.68
C ALA A 794 -4.53 15.19 -25.08
N VAL A 795 -4.43 16.18 -25.96
CA VAL A 795 -4.79 16.07 -27.39
C VAL A 795 -3.63 16.63 -28.22
N GLU A 796 -3.11 15.86 -29.16
CA GLU A 796 -1.99 16.25 -30.01
C GLU A 796 -2.35 16.12 -31.51
N PRO A 797 -1.96 17.06 -32.39
CA PRO A 797 -2.14 16.90 -33.82
C PRO A 797 -1.11 15.91 -34.38
N GLY A 798 -1.49 15.25 -35.47
CA GLY A 798 -0.58 14.42 -36.24
C GLY A 798 0.52 15.24 -36.89
N ALA A 799 1.69 14.63 -37.10
CA ALA A 799 2.83 15.32 -37.67
C ALA A 799 2.50 15.86 -39.08
N GLY A 800 2.71 17.17 -39.32
CA GLY A 800 2.36 17.81 -40.59
C GLY A 800 0.93 18.34 -40.67
N PHE A 801 0.13 18.17 -39.62
CA PHE A 801 -1.15 18.86 -39.42
C PHE A 801 -1.06 19.90 -38.31
N GLU A 802 -1.86 20.95 -38.43
CA GLU A 802 -2.13 21.91 -37.36
C GLU A 802 -3.63 21.97 -37.10
N PHE A 803 -4.04 22.04 -35.84
CA PHE A 803 -5.45 22.19 -35.51
C PHE A 803 -5.97 23.56 -35.94
N ASN A 804 -7.15 23.58 -36.55
CA ASN A 804 -7.87 24.78 -36.96
C ASN A 804 -8.66 25.37 -35.77
N GLY A 805 -7.92 25.77 -34.72
CA GLY A 805 -8.44 26.12 -33.40
C GLY A 805 -8.11 25.06 -32.35
N THR A 806 -8.06 25.43 -31.06
CA THR A 806 -7.73 24.49 -29.98
C THR A 806 -8.90 23.53 -29.74
N PRO A 807 -8.69 22.19 -29.82
CA PRO A 807 -9.73 21.22 -29.46
C PRO A 807 -10.21 21.43 -28.03
N ALA A 808 -11.52 21.36 -27.81
CA ALA A 808 -12.12 21.54 -26.49
C ALA A 808 -12.49 20.19 -25.89
N ILE A 809 -11.91 19.86 -24.73
CA ILE A 809 -12.26 18.69 -23.92
C ILE A 809 -13.34 19.10 -22.92
N ASN A 810 -14.51 18.46 -22.98
CA ASN A 810 -15.55 18.61 -21.97
C ASN A 810 -15.59 17.35 -21.10
N GLY A 811 -14.91 17.42 -19.95
CA GLY A 811 -14.82 16.30 -18.99
C GLY A 811 -16.15 15.93 -18.32
N GLU A 812 -17.15 16.80 -18.31
CA GLU A 812 -18.47 16.50 -17.72
C GLU A 812 -19.36 15.69 -18.68
N THR A 813 -19.26 15.97 -19.98
CA THR A 813 -20.10 15.33 -21.02
C THR A 813 -19.38 14.22 -21.79
N GLY A 814 -18.06 14.11 -21.60
CA GLY A 814 -17.20 13.17 -22.32
C GLY A 814 -17.01 13.51 -23.79
N GLU A 815 -17.15 14.77 -24.19
CA GLU A 815 -17.08 15.18 -25.59
C GLU A 815 -15.79 15.97 -25.89
N ILE A 816 -15.10 15.58 -26.96
CA ILE A 816 -13.99 16.33 -27.54
C ILE A 816 -14.46 16.88 -28.89
N THR A 817 -14.66 18.19 -28.92
CA THR A 817 -15.15 18.91 -30.10
C THR A 817 -14.05 19.72 -30.74
N GLY A 818 -14.14 19.90 -32.07
CA GLY A 818 -13.17 20.70 -32.80
C GLY A 818 -11.84 19.99 -33.07
N LEU A 819 -11.84 18.65 -33.19
CA LEU A 819 -10.73 17.88 -33.76
C LEU A 819 -10.69 18.09 -35.29
N SER A 820 -10.42 19.34 -35.69
CA SER A 820 -10.28 19.77 -37.07
C SER A 820 -8.84 20.15 -37.34
N ALA A 821 -8.21 19.52 -38.32
CA ALA A 821 -6.81 19.71 -38.62
C ALA A 821 -6.59 20.00 -40.11
N VAL A 822 -5.68 20.93 -40.40
CA VAL A 822 -5.31 21.34 -41.76
C VAL A 822 -3.87 20.97 -42.03
N ALA A 823 -3.61 20.41 -43.21
CA ALA A 823 -2.26 20.02 -43.60
C ALA A 823 -1.38 21.26 -43.79
N THR A 824 -0.20 21.23 -43.18
CA THR A 824 0.82 22.29 -43.29
C THR A 824 1.58 22.27 -44.62
N SER A 825 1.38 21.23 -45.44
CA SER A 825 1.98 21.07 -46.77
C SER A 825 1.06 20.28 -47.72
N SER A 826 1.17 20.54 -49.02
CA SER A 826 0.39 19.85 -50.05
C SER A 826 0.90 18.42 -50.29
N GLY A 827 0.00 17.46 -50.56
CA GLY A 827 0.39 16.08 -50.87
C GLY A 827 0.61 15.19 -49.65
N LEU A 828 0.21 15.62 -48.45
CA LEU A 828 0.44 14.89 -47.21
C LEU A 828 -0.33 13.56 -47.23
N GLY A 829 0.39 12.45 -47.04
CA GLY A 829 -0.19 11.10 -47.08
C GLY A 829 -0.61 10.63 -48.48
N ALA A 830 -0.15 11.25 -49.58
CA ALA A 830 -0.50 10.79 -50.92
C ALA A 830 -0.09 9.32 -51.13
N GLY A 831 -1.10 8.44 -51.29
CA GLY A 831 -0.91 7.01 -51.48
C GLY A 831 -0.69 6.17 -50.22
N ASN A 832 -0.79 6.77 -49.02
CA ASN A 832 -0.62 6.12 -47.71
C ASN A 832 -1.66 6.61 -46.68
N ARG A 833 -1.79 5.97 -45.52
CA ARG A 833 -2.60 6.50 -44.39
C ARG A 833 -1.83 7.55 -43.62
N VAL A 834 -2.48 8.62 -43.16
CA VAL A 834 -1.83 9.73 -42.44
C VAL A 834 -2.46 9.96 -41.07
N LEU A 835 -1.62 10.16 -40.04
CA LEU A 835 -2.08 10.44 -38.68
C LEU A 835 -2.63 11.87 -38.61
N LEU A 836 -3.88 12.01 -38.20
CA LEU A 836 -4.56 13.30 -38.05
C LEU A 836 -4.39 13.88 -36.65
N ALA A 837 -4.63 13.08 -35.62
CA ALA A 837 -4.59 13.48 -34.22
C ALA A 837 -4.48 12.26 -33.29
N ARG A 838 -4.09 12.49 -32.04
CA ARG A 838 -4.13 11.51 -30.95
C ARG A 838 -4.63 12.13 -29.65
N VAL A 839 -5.25 11.32 -28.79
CA VAL A 839 -5.79 11.72 -27.49
C VAL A 839 -5.28 10.76 -26.40
N ARG A 840 -4.75 11.28 -25.29
CA ARG A 840 -4.35 10.49 -24.11
C ARG A 840 -5.53 10.34 -23.16
N PHE A 841 -5.75 9.11 -22.69
CA PHE A 841 -6.72 8.78 -21.66
C PHE A 841 -6.02 8.20 -20.43
N GLN A 842 -6.56 8.53 -19.26
CA GLN A 842 -6.20 7.99 -17.95
C GLN A 842 -7.47 7.53 -17.22
N PRO A 843 -7.37 6.59 -16.26
CA PRO A 843 -8.51 6.18 -15.44
C PRO A 843 -9.14 7.39 -14.75
N ALA A 844 -10.46 7.41 -14.64
CA ALA A 844 -11.16 8.39 -13.81
C ALA A 844 -11.12 7.97 -12.33
N SER A 845 -11.29 8.92 -11.41
CA SER A 845 -11.14 8.70 -9.96
C SER A 845 -12.41 8.18 -9.26
N GLY A 846 -13.29 7.45 -9.96
CA GLY A 846 -14.61 6.99 -9.48
C GLY A 846 -15.11 5.76 -10.24
N ASP A 847 -16.16 5.11 -9.71
CA ASP A 847 -16.41 3.66 -9.82
C ASP A 847 -16.19 3.02 -11.20
N GLY A 848 -15.39 1.97 -11.14
CA GLY A 848 -14.87 1.23 -12.26
C GLY A 848 -15.89 0.31 -12.91
N LEU A 849 -15.38 -0.71 -13.58
CA LEU A 849 -16.15 -1.87 -13.98
C LEU A 849 -16.21 -2.81 -12.79
N ALA A 850 -17.43 -3.21 -12.40
CA ALA A 850 -17.61 -4.23 -11.38
C ALA A 850 -16.79 -5.50 -11.70
N VAL A 851 -16.19 -6.10 -10.68
CA VAL A 851 -15.26 -7.23 -10.79
C VAL A 851 -15.85 -8.48 -11.46
N ASP A 852 -17.16 -8.66 -11.40
CA ASP A 852 -17.89 -9.75 -12.07
C ASP A 852 -18.27 -9.44 -13.52
N SER A 853 -18.03 -8.22 -13.99
CA SER A 853 -18.36 -7.79 -15.35
C SER A 853 -17.57 -8.56 -16.42
N ASP A 854 -18.26 -8.95 -17.49
CA ASP A 854 -17.63 -9.40 -18.73
C ASP A 854 -16.71 -8.33 -19.36
N GLY A 855 -16.79 -7.07 -18.92
CA GLY A 855 -16.08 -5.93 -19.47
C GLY A 855 -16.79 -5.28 -20.67
N LEU A 856 -16.34 -4.09 -21.07
CA LEU A 856 -16.97 -3.28 -22.11
C LEU A 856 -16.20 -3.30 -23.44
N ASP A 857 -16.92 -3.35 -24.55
CA ASP A 857 -16.32 -3.13 -25.87
C ASP A 857 -15.95 -1.65 -26.06
N PHE A 858 -14.80 -1.36 -26.66
CA PHE A 858 -14.35 0.01 -26.90
C PHE A 858 -15.40 0.86 -27.65
N GLY A 859 -16.18 0.27 -28.55
CA GLY A 859 -17.24 0.98 -29.28
C GLY A 859 -18.49 1.33 -28.47
N SER A 860 -18.68 0.78 -27.26
CA SER A 860 -19.74 1.22 -26.34
C SER A 860 -19.30 2.41 -25.50
N VAL A 861 -17.99 2.52 -25.23
CA VAL A 861 -17.37 3.58 -24.44
C VAL A 861 -16.98 4.79 -25.29
N PHE A 862 -16.59 4.57 -26.53
CA PHE A 862 -16.12 5.61 -27.46
C PHE A 862 -16.96 5.65 -28.73
N SER A 863 -17.22 6.87 -29.24
CA SER A 863 -17.83 7.06 -30.55
C SER A 863 -17.21 8.22 -31.31
N VAL A 864 -17.17 8.08 -32.64
CA VAL A 864 -16.70 9.12 -33.56
C VAL A 864 -17.88 9.56 -34.42
N SER A 865 -18.00 10.86 -34.66
CA SER A 865 -19.06 11.42 -35.50
C SER A 865 -18.58 12.62 -36.31
N ASN A 866 -19.42 13.09 -37.24
CA ASN A 866 -19.15 14.28 -38.08
C ASN A 866 -17.83 14.23 -38.87
N ALA A 867 -17.40 13.03 -39.27
CA ALA A 867 -16.16 12.78 -40.01
C ALA A 867 -16.19 13.38 -41.43
N GLN A 868 -15.22 14.24 -41.75
CA GLN A 868 -15.07 14.85 -43.07
C GLN A 868 -13.60 14.87 -43.49
N ILE A 869 -13.34 14.65 -44.78
CA ILE A 869 -12.00 14.70 -45.40
C ILE A 869 -12.04 15.60 -46.63
N GLN A 870 -10.93 16.31 -46.88
CA GLN A 870 -10.72 17.14 -48.06
C GLN A 870 -9.40 16.78 -48.75
N ALA A 871 -9.44 16.70 -50.08
CA ALA A 871 -8.28 16.62 -50.95
C ALA A 871 -7.92 18.02 -51.49
N PRO A 872 -6.68 18.24 -51.96
CA PRO A 872 -6.36 19.45 -52.72
C PRO A 872 -7.31 19.66 -53.89
N ASP A 873 -7.95 20.83 -53.93
CA ASP A 873 -8.91 21.26 -54.97
C ASP A 873 -10.29 20.58 -54.96
N THR A 874 -10.69 19.90 -53.86
CA THR A 874 -12.05 19.39 -53.65
C THR A 874 -12.77 20.08 -52.48
N ASP A 875 -14.09 19.99 -52.42
CA ASP A 875 -14.86 20.36 -51.23
C ASP A 875 -14.70 19.29 -50.13
N LEU A 876 -14.91 19.68 -48.86
CA LEU A 876 -15.04 18.72 -47.76
C LEU A 876 -16.17 17.73 -48.06
N VAL A 877 -15.82 16.45 -48.11
CA VAL A 877 -16.78 15.36 -48.30
C VAL A 877 -16.92 14.56 -47.01
N ASN A 878 -18.10 14.00 -46.78
CA ASN A 878 -18.32 13.13 -45.64
C ASN A 878 -17.46 11.87 -45.79
N ALA A 879 -16.67 11.57 -44.76
CA ALA A 879 -15.87 10.36 -44.70
C ALA A 879 -16.64 9.27 -43.94
N GLN A 880 -16.46 8.03 -44.36
CA GLN A 880 -16.89 6.88 -43.59
C GLN A 880 -15.90 6.62 -42.45
N ILE A 881 -16.43 6.27 -41.29
CA ILE A 881 -15.62 5.81 -40.17
C ILE A 881 -15.52 4.30 -40.32
N THR A 882 -14.31 3.78 -40.48
CA THR A 882 -14.10 2.32 -40.41
C THR A 882 -14.45 1.84 -39.01
N SER A 883 -14.93 0.60 -38.87
CA SER A 883 -15.29 0.02 -37.58
C SER A 883 -14.26 0.34 -36.50
N LEU A 884 -14.72 0.79 -35.33
CA LEU A 884 -13.83 1.05 -34.19
C LEU A 884 -13.11 -0.25 -33.78
N PRO A 885 -11.92 -0.14 -33.15
CA PRO A 885 -11.17 -1.28 -32.65
C PRO A 885 -12.01 -2.18 -31.73
N GLY A 886 -11.89 -3.50 -31.90
CA GLY A 886 -12.51 -4.50 -31.00
C GLY A 886 -11.72 -4.71 -29.71
N VAL A 887 -11.26 -3.63 -29.06
CA VAL A 887 -10.56 -3.70 -27.77
C VAL A 887 -11.60 -3.89 -26.67
N LYS A 888 -11.33 -4.79 -25.72
CA LYS A 888 -12.18 -5.00 -24.54
C LYS A 888 -11.59 -4.32 -23.30
N ILE A 889 -12.40 -3.64 -22.51
CA ILE A 889 -12.03 -2.98 -21.26
C ILE A 889 -12.50 -3.87 -20.11
N LEU A 890 -11.60 -4.32 -19.24
CA LEU A 890 -11.83 -5.35 -18.22
C LEU A 890 -11.67 -4.81 -16.80
N PRO A 891 -12.40 -5.36 -15.82
CA PRO A 891 -12.28 -4.96 -14.42
C PRO A 891 -10.98 -5.45 -13.76
N VAL A 892 -10.61 -4.87 -12.62
CA VAL A 892 -9.50 -5.32 -11.77
C VAL A 892 -9.98 -6.36 -10.76
N VAL A 893 -9.74 -7.65 -11.05
CA VAL A 893 -10.37 -8.75 -10.32
C VAL A 893 -9.99 -8.92 -8.85
N TYR A 894 -8.93 -8.27 -8.38
CA TYR A 894 -8.45 -8.39 -7.01
C TYR A 894 -9.02 -7.33 -6.06
N ASP A 895 -9.63 -6.27 -6.61
CA ASP A 895 -10.34 -5.21 -5.89
C ASP A 895 -11.80 -5.67 -5.69
N LEU A 896 -12.00 -6.64 -4.79
CA LEU A 896 -13.27 -7.33 -4.61
C LEU A 896 -14.40 -6.41 -4.13
N ASN A 897 -14.07 -5.27 -3.53
CA ASN A 897 -15.03 -4.27 -3.08
C ASN A 897 -15.18 -3.06 -4.04
N ASP A 898 -14.45 -3.04 -5.17
CA ASP A 898 -14.46 -2.04 -6.25
C ASP A 898 -14.19 -0.61 -5.74
N ASP A 899 -13.32 -0.48 -4.73
CA ASP A 899 -13.01 0.80 -4.07
C ASP A 899 -11.79 1.54 -4.66
N GLY A 900 -11.18 0.96 -5.70
CA GLY A 900 -10.00 1.49 -6.37
C GLY A 900 -8.67 1.09 -5.73
N GLN A 901 -8.71 0.20 -4.72
CA GLN A 901 -7.57 -0.33 -3.99
C GLN A 901 -7.69 -1.84 -3.83
N ILE A 902 -6.56 -2.51 -3.59
CA ILE A 902 -6.51 -3.92 -3.23
C ILE A 902 -5.93 -3.94 -1.82
N ASP A 903 -6.76 -4.05 -0.79
CA ASP A 903 -6.34 -3.93 0.60
C ASP A 903 -6.99 -4.99 1.53
N LEU A 904 -6.82 -4.83 2.85
CA LEU A 904 -7.31 -5.79 3.82
C LEU A 904 -8.84 -5.95 3.78
N ALA A 905 -9.58 -4.93 3.33
CA ALA A 905 -11.02 -5.01 3.13
C ALA A 905 -11.38 -6.02 2.04
N ASP A 906 -10.57 -6.12 0.98
CA ASP A 906 -10.72 -7.17 -0.03
C ASP A 906 -10.40 -8.53 0.56
N ILE A 907 -9.36 -8.65 1.40
CA ILE A 907 -9.04 -9.93 2.07
C ILE A 907 -10.19 -10.39 2.96
N PHE A 908 -10.82 -9.49 3.70
CA PHE A 908 -12.01 -9.84 4.50
C PHE A 908 -13.19 -10.23 3.61
N THR A 909 -13.36 -9.58 2.46
CA THR A 909 -14.36 -9.94 1.46
C THR A 909 -14.09 -11.34 0.91
N PHE A 910 -12.85 -11.64 0.57
CA PHE A 910 -12.40 -12.96 0.15
C PHE A 910 -12.58 -14.03 1.23
N ALA A 911 -12.18 -13.75 2.48
CA ALA A 911 -12.28 -14.68 3.60
C ALA A 911 -13.75 -15.05 3.87
N ASN A 912 -14.67 -14.09 3.71
CA ASN A 912 -16.10 -14.36 3.78
C ASN A 912 -16.57 -15.27 2.63
N LEU A 913 -16.07 -15.09 1.40
CA LEU A 913 -16.38 -15.97 0.27
C LEU A 913 -15.81 -17.39 0.45
N TYR A 914 -14.58 -17.48 0.96
CA TYR A 914 -13.86 -18.72 1.24
C TYR A 914 -14.53 -19.54 2.36
N ASN A 915 -14.84 -18.91 3.50
CA ASN A 915 -15.43 -19.56 4.67
C ASN A 915 -16.89 -19.97 4.47
N ASN A 916 -17.66 -19.20 3.69
CA ASN A 916 -19.05 -19.52 3.41
C ASN A 916 -19.21 -20.58 2.32
N GLY A 917 -18.11 -21.03 1.70
CA GLY A 917 -18.10 -21.99 0.61
C GLY A 917 -18.87 -21.45 -0.59
N ALA A 918 -18.22 -20.63 -1.42
CA ALA A 918 -18.83 -20.14 -2.65
C ALA A 918 -19.47 -21.30 -3.44
N PRO A 919 -20.69 -21.12 -3.97
CA PRO A 919 -21.31 -22.14 -4.80
C PRO A 919 -20.38 -22.45 -5.97
N ALA A 920 -20.15 -23.74 -6.23
CA ALA A 920 -19.36 -24.17 -7.39
C ALA A 920 -19.90 -23.43 -8.63
N GLN A 921 -19.03 -22.62 -9.27
CA GLN A 921 -19.26 -21.70 -10.40
C GLN A 921 -19.36 -20.18 -10.12
N SER A 922 -19.08 -19.67 -8.92
CA SER A 922 -18.83 -18.23 -8.73
C SER A 922 -17.43 -17.82 -9.22
N PRO A 923 -17.28 -16.86 -10.17
CA PRO A 923 -15.97 -16.36 -10.60
C PRO A 923 -15.29 -15.46 -9.55
N LEU A 924 -16.08 -14.90 -8.63
CA LEU A 924 -15.62 -13.99 -7.58
C LEU A 924 -14.76 -14.72 -6.56
N GLY A 925 -13.50 -14.30 -6.44
CA GLY A 925 -12.48 -14.92 -5.59
C GLY A 925 -11.77 -16.12 -6.23
N ASP A 926 -12.21 -16.66 -7.36
CA ASP A 926 -11.54 -17.77 -8.06
C ASP A 926 -10.56 -17.19 -9.09
N PHE A 927 -9.46 -16.62 -8.58
CA PHE A 927 -8.53 -15.81 -9.38
C PHE A 927 -7.73 -16.65 -10.39
N ASP A 928 -7.60 -17.95 -10.16
CA ASP A 928 -6.96 -18.88 -11.08
C ASP A 928 -7.95 -19.59 -12.03
N ALA A 929 -9.25 -19.32 -11.87
CA ALA A 929 -10.35 -19.91 -12.62
C ALA A 929 -10.34 -21.46 -12.58
N SER A 930 -9.89 -22.03 -11.46
CA SER A 930 -9.87 -23.48 -11.24
C SER A 930 -11.25 -24.07 -10.97
N GLY A 931 -12.25 -23.21 -10.70
CA GLY A 931 -13.62 -23.56 -10.36
C GLY A 931 -13.84 -23.81 -8.87
N ALA A 932 -12.86 -23.49 -8.02
CA ALA A 932 -12.94 -23.63 -6.56
C ALA A 932 -12.13 -22.51 -5.88
N LEU A 933 -12.64 -21.99 -4.75
CA LEU A 933 -11.85 -21.10 -3.90
C LEU A 933 -10.85 -21.92 -3.10
N THR A 934 -9.57 -21.74 -3.39
CA THR A 934 -8.49 -22.47 -2.77
C THR A 934 -7.54 -21.53 -2.02
N PRO A 935 -6.67 -22.06 -1.15
CA PRO A 935 -5.58 -21.28 -0.57
C PRO A 935 -4.64 -20.65 -1.63
N TYR A 936 -4.65 -21.15 -2.87
CA TYR A 936 -3.88 -20.54 -3.96
C TYR A 936 -4.47 -19.19 -4.37
N ASP A 937 -5.79 -19.03 -4.32
CA ASP A 937 -6.46 -17.77 -4.60
C ASP A 937 -6.17 -16.72 -3.53
N VAL A 938 -6.10 -17.15 -2.25
CA VAL A 938 -5.58 -16.32 -1.15
C VAL A 938 -4.17 -15.83 -1.47
N THR A 939 -3.31 -16.72 -1.98
CA THR A 939 -1.92 -16.39 -2.33
C THR A 939 -1.84 -15.38 -3.49
N LEU A 940 -2.73 -15.52 -4.48
CA LEU A 940 -2.82 -14.59 -5.60
C LEU A 940 -3.33 -13.21 -5.17
N MET A 941 -4.23 -13.17 -4.20
CA MET A 941 -4.77 -11.94 -3.63
C MET A 941 -3.74 -11.19 -2.77
N LEU A 942 -3.09 -11.91 -1.85
CA LEU A 942 -2.06 -11.37 -0.98
C LEU A 942 -0.89 -10.78 -1.77
N ARG A 943 -0.64 -11.29 -2.98
CA ARG A 943 0.42 -10.78 -3.86
C ARG A 943 0.15 -9.38 -4.42
N GLU A 944 -1.12 -9.03 -4.58
CA GLU A 944 -1.54 -7.75 -5.15
C GLU A 944 -2.02 -6.79 -4.05
N LEU A 945 -1.91 -7.20 -2.77
CA LEU A 945 -2.27 -6.37 -1.62
C LEU A 945 -1.42 -5.11 -1.53
N GLY A 946 -2.05 -3.98 -1.22
CA GLY A 946 -1.48 -2.63 -1.17
C GLY A 946 -1.34 -1.95 -2.54
N GLU A 947 -1.93 -2.51 -3.60
CA GLU A 947 -2.00 -1.84 -4.91
C GLU A 947 -3.23 -0.92 -5.00
N SER A 948 -3.09 0.23 -5.66
CA SER A 948 -4.22 1.13 -6.01
C SER A 948 -4.17 1.49 -7.48
N TRP A 949 -5.27 2.00 -8.04
CA TRP A 949 -5.28 2.48 -9.42
C TRP A 949 -4.20 3.54 -9.72
N VAL A 950 -3.81 4.35 -8.72
CA VAL A 950 -2.75 5.36 -8.82
C VAL A 950 -1.36 4.70 -8.87
N THR A 951 -1.11 3.67 -8.05
CA THR A 951 0.18 2.96 -7.97
C THR A 951 0.42 2.07 -9.19
N VAL A 952 -0.64 1.40 -9.68
CA VAL A 952 -0.57 0.49 -10.84
C VAL A 952 -0.42 1.27 -12.15
N SER A 953 -1.18 2.35 -12.36
CA SER A 953 -1.11 3.18 -13.57
C SER A 953 0.21 3.95 -13.72
N SER A 954 0.97 4.11 -12.63
CA SER A 954 2.31 4.71 -12.60
C SER A 954 3.45 3.69 -12.69
N GLY A 955 3.15 2.38 -12.71
CA GLY A 955 4.12 1.30 -12.95
C GLY A 955 4.82 0.72 -11.72
N SER A 956 4.27 0.94 -10.52
CA SER A 956 4.87 0.50 -9.24
C SER A 956 3.97 -0.53 -8.56
N LYS A 957 4.49 -1.76 -8.37
CA LYS A 957 3.86 -2.81 -7.54
C LYS A 957 4.64 -2.96 -6.24
N LEU A 958 3.96 -2.87 -5.11
CA LEU A 958 4.55 -3.15 -3.80
C LEU A 958 4.59 -4.68 -3.58
N ILE A 959 5.63 -5.18 -2.91
CA ILE A 959 5.74 -6.58 -2.50
C ILE A 959 5.82 -6.56 -0.97
N TYR A 960 4.88 -7.24 -0.31
CA TYR A 960 4.79 -7.33 1.15
C TYR A 960 5.14 -8.74 1.67
N ASP A 961 5.51 -8.80 2.96
CA ASP A 961 5.79 -10.02 3.74
C ASP A 961 4.78 -10.11 4.90
N PHE A 962 3.98 -11.19 4.95
CA PHE A 962 2.58 -11.19 5.44
C PHE A 962 2.33 -11.77 6.82
N SER A 963 3.30 -11.61 7.67
CA SER A 963 3.51 -12.72 8.56
C SER A 963 3.51 -12.33 10.00
N TYR A 964 3.76 -11.05 10.24
CA TYR A 964 3.94 -10.48 11.57
C TYR A 964 2.63 -10.40 12.39
N LEU A 965 1.53 -10.89 11.81
CA LEU A 965 0.18 -10.52 12.21
C LEU A 965 -0.62 -11.58 12.99
N GLU A 966 -0.13 -12.81 13.20
CA GLU A 966 -0.88 -13.83 13.99
C GLU A 966 -0.23 -14.20 15.33
N GLY A 967 1.05 -13.88 15.55
CA GLY A 967 1.73 -14.03 16.86
C GLY A 967 1.43 -12.91 17.87
N ALA A 968 0.56 -11.96 17.51
CA ALA A 968 0.29 -10.77 18.32
C ALA A 968 -1.03 -10.84 19.13
N ILE A 969 -1.74 -11.98 19.17
CA ILE A 969 -3.15 -11.97 19.61
C ILE A 969 -3.49 -12.74 20.92
N ALA A 970 -2.69 -13.69 21.44
CA ALA A 970 -2.81 -14.15 22.85
C ALA A 970 -1.75 -15.20 23.20
N GLU A 971 -0.86 -14.95 24.17
CA GLU A 971 -0.08 -16.02 24.83
C GLU A 971 0.03 -15.73 26.34
N GLU A 972 -0.41 -16.69 27.15
CA GLU A 972 -0.23 -16.70 28.61
C GLU A 972 1.03 -17.50 28.99
N PRO A 973 1.84 -17.05 29.97
CA PRO A 973 3.08 -17.74 30.35
C PRO A 973 2.83 -19.10 31.02
N LEU A 974 3.57 -20.13 30.63
CA LEU A 974 3.51 -21.46 31.25
C LEU A 974 4.09 -21.42 32.68
N VAL A 975 3.35 -21.96 33.65
CA VAL A 975 3.76 -21.97 35.07
C VAL A 975 3.92 -23.38 35.67
N ALA A 976 4.70 -23.52 36.73
CA ALA A 976 4.84 -24.72 37.52
C ALA A 976 3.66 -24.90 38.48
N SER A 977 3.23 -26.14 38.68
CA SER A 977 2.21 -26.48 39.69
C SER A 977 2.62 -26.08 41.12
N ALA A 978 1.71 -25.46 41.88
CA ALA A 978 2.03 -24.79 43.14
C ALA A 978 2.23 -25.76 44.33
N PHE A 979 3.47 -26.05 44.77
CA PHE A 979 3.85 -26.46 46.15
C PHE A 979 5.39 -26.41 46.36
N GLY A 980 5.84 -26.21 47.61
CA GLY A 980 7.20 -25.75 47.93
C GLY A 980 8.35 -26.76 47.83
N LEU A 981 9.45 -26.29 47.25
CA LEU A 981 10.75 -26.95 47.12
C LEU A 981 11.64 -26.76 48.37
N THR A 982 12.59 -27.68 48.59
CA THR A 982 13.48 -27.68 49.77
C THR A 982 14.98 -27.56 49.44
N SER A 983 15.34 -27.39 48.17
CA SER A 983 16.72 -27.15 47.73
C SER A 983 16.77 -26.31 46.46
N GLN A 984 17.76 -25.43 46.34
CA GLN A 984 18.01 -24.61 45.15
C GLN A 984 18.71 -25.48 44.08
N PRO A 985 18.10 -25.64 42.88
CA PRO A 985 18.64 -26.47 41.81
C PRO A 985 19.78 -25.75 41.07
N THR A 986 20.35 -26.42 40.07
CA THR A 986 21.48 -25.91 39.27
C THR A 986 20.92 -25.20 38.03
N THR A 987 21.48 -24.04 37.68
CA THR A 987 21.08 -23.24 36.50
C THR A 987 21.41 -23.94 35.18
N ILE A 988 20.63 -23.67 34.14
CA ILE A 988 20.89 -24.17 32.77
C ILE A 988 21.65 -23.17 31.91
N GLU A 989 22.36 -23.68 30.89
CA GLU A 989 23.13 -22.89 29.92
C GLU A 989 22.76 -23.29 28.49
N THR A 990 22.94 -22.37 27.53
CA THR A 990 22.53 -22.53 26.12
C THR A 990 23.04 -23.83 25.48
N GLU A 991 24.30 -24.23 25.77
CA GLU A 991 24.91 -25.46 25.23
C GLU A 991 24.15 -26.74 25.61
N THR A 992 23.43 -26.72 26.74
CA THR A 992 22.68 -27.88 27.24
C THR A 992 21.23 -27.93 26.74
N VAL A 993 20.68 -26.79 26.33
CA VAL A 993 19.30 -26.66 25.84
C VAL A 993 19.21 -26.97 24.34
N GLN A 994 20.20 -26.56 23.55
CA GLN A 994 20.17 -26.70 22.09
C GLN A 994 19.86 -28.12 21.59
N PRO A 995 20.43 -29.21 22.14
CA PRO A 995 20.10 -30.57 21.68
C PRO A 995 18.63 -30.96 21.90
N VAL A 996 17.99 -30.43 22.96
CA VAL A 996 16.57 -30.68 23.25
C VAL A 996 15.69 -29.87 22.29
N MET A 997 16.07 -28.62 22.01
CA MET A 997 15.42 -27.77 20.99
C MET A 997 15.47 -28.41 19.59
N ASP A 998 16.64 -28.91 19.19
CA ASP A 998 16.82 -29.60 17.91
C ASP A 998 15.95 -30.85 17.81
N ALA A 999 15.81 -31.60 18.91
CA ALA A 999 14.97 -32.78 18.96
C ALA A 999 13.47 -32.45 18.91
N ALA A 1000 13.02 -31.45 19.66
CA ALA A 1000 11.64 -30.95 19.61
C ALA A 1000 11.27 -30.52 18.18
N THR A 1001 12.15 -29.76 17.54
CA THR A 1001 12.01 -29.35 16.13
C THR A 1001 11.91 -30.54 15.19
N ALA A 1002 12.75 -31.56 15.39
CA ALA A 1002 12.73 -32.77 14.58
C ALA A 1002 11.44 -33.61 14.79
N MET A 1003 10.93 -33.67 16.02
CA MET A 1003 9.66 -34.36 16.33
C MET A 1003 8.46 -33.70 15.65
N ILE A 1004 8.41 -32.36 15.69
CA ILE A 1004 7.39 -31.58 14.99
C ILE A 1004 7.51 -31.77 13.48
N ALA A 1005 8.72 -31.69 12.92
CA ALA A 1005 8.96 -31.90 11.50
C ALA A 1005 8.56 -33.31 11.02
N ASP A 1006 8.83 -34.36 11.82
CA ASP A 1006 8.41 -35.72 11.52
C ASP A 1006 6.88 -35.86 11.56
N ALA A 1007 6.21 -35.29 12.56
CA ALA A 1007 4.76 -35.28 12.65
C ALA A 1007 4.10 -34.61 11.43
N TYR A 1008 4.60 -33.45 10.99
CA TYR A 1008 4.12 -32.81 9.75
C TYR A 1008 4.39 -33.63 8.50
N SER A 1009 5.53 -34.32 8.44
CA SER A 1009 5.81 -35.26 7.35
C SER A 1009 4.80 -36.41 7.32
N GLN A 1010 4.29 -36.85 8.46
CA GLN A 1010 3.24 -37.90 8.53
C GLN A 1010 1.87 -37.37 8.10
N LEU A 1011 1.62 -36.06 8.21
CA LEU A 1011 0.40 -35.38 7.73
C LEU A 1011 0.49 -34.92 6.25
N ASP A 1012 1.60 -35.21 5.57
CA ASP A 1012 1.87 -34.83 4.16
C ASP A 1012 1.90 -33.30 3.92
N VAL A 1013 2.29 -32.52 4.94
CA VAL A 1013 2.48 -31.05 4.89
C VAL A 1013 3.95 -30.73 4.61
N PHE A 1014 4.26 -29.89 3.60
CA PHE A 1014 5.63 -29.73 3.08
C PHE A 1014 6.60 -28.95 3.99
N ASN A 1015 7.76 -29.59 4.26
CA ASN A 1015 9.11 -29.05 4.50
C ASN A 1015 9.24 -27.82 5.43
N PHE A 1016 9.05 -28.05 6.73
CA PHE A 1016 9.18 -27.06 7.79
C PHE A 1016 10.62 -27.00 8.37
N THR A 1017 11.07 -25.82 8.77
CA THR A 1017 12.20 -25.63 9.68
C THR A 1017 11.75 -24.63 10.72
N VAL A 1018 11.62 -25.05 11.99
CA VAL A 1018 11.37 -24.11 13.10
C VAL A 1018 12.68 -23.33 13.27
N ALA A 1019 12.66 -22.03 13.02
CA ALA A 1019 13.77 -21.16 13.41
C ALA A 1019 13.30 -20.26 14.55
N THR A 1020 13.26 -20.82 15.76
CA THR A 1020 13.01 -20.07 16.99
C THR A 1020 14.32 -19.99 17.77
N SER A 1021 14.79 -18.78 18.05
CA SER A 1021 15.83 -18.56 19.03
C SER A 1021 15.25 -18.69 20.44
N PHE A 1022 16.08 -19.04 21.42
CA PHE A 1022 15.68 -19.02 22.82
C PHE A 1022 16.65 -18.19 23.65
N GLN A 1023 16.15 -17.66 24.77
CA GLN A 1023 16.95 -17.00 25.79
C GLN A 1023 16.73 -17.68 27.14
N ILE A 1024 17.78 -17.77 27.94
CA ILE A 1024 17.71 -18.28 29.31
C ILE A 1024 17.72 -17.07 30.23
N VAL A 1025 16.67 -16.90 31.02
CA VAL A 1025 16.45 -15.76 31.92
C VAL A 1025 15.88 -16.25 33.25
N ASP A 1026 16.08 -15.52 34.34
CA ASP A 1026 15.49 -15.85 35.65
C ASP A 1026 14.04 -15.32 35.70
N LEU A 1027 13.08 -16.18 35.40
CA LEU A 1027 11.66 -15.86 35.33
C LEU A 1027 11.03 -15.83 36.72
N PRO A 1028 10.15 -14.85 37.03
CA PRO A 1028 9.63 -14.68 38.38
C PRO A 1028 8.65 -15.79 38.80
N GLY A 1029 8.76 -16.17 40.08
CA GLY A 1029 7.71 -16.91 40.77
C GLY A 1029 7.64 -18.37 40.36
N SER A 1030 6.54 -18.73 39.69
CA SER A 1030 6.30 -20.09 39.20
C SER A 1030 6.45 -20.21 37.69
N GLN A 1031 6.89 -19.18 36.97
CA GLN A 1031 6.99 -19.24 35.51
C GLN A 1031 8.11 -20.17 35.06
N LEU A 1032 7.81 -20.99 34.06
CA LEU A 1032 8.76 -21.95 33.46
C LEU A 1032 9.24 -21.45 32.10
N SER A 1033 8.35 -20.82 31.35
CA SER A 1033 8.63 -20.23 30.06
C SER A 1033 7.60 -19.18 29.68
N TYR A 1034 7.96 -18.39 28.69
CA TYR A 1034 7.08 -17.45 28.01
C TYR A 1034 7.65 -17.17 26.62
N ARG A 1035 6.78 -17.00 25.63
CA ARG A 1035 7.18 -16.69 24.27
C ARG A 1035 6.75 -15.27 23.88
N HIS A 1036 7.68 -14.56 23.25
CA HIS A 1036 7.47 -13.18 22.81
C HIS A 1036 8.25 -12.93 21.53
N ASN A 1037 7.59 -12.34 20.51
CA ASN A 1037 8.20 -11.97 19.25
C ASN A 1037 9.05 -13.10 18.62
N GLY A 1038 8.54 -14.34 18.65
CA GLY A 1038 9.23 -15.51 18.09
C GLY A 1038 10.43 -16.03 18.89
N VAL A 1039 10.70 -15.49 20.09
CA VAL A 1039 11.75 -15.94 21.00
C VAL A 1039 11.13 -16.67 22.20
N ILE A 1040 11.65 -17.86 22.52
CA ILE A 1040 11.25 -18.60 23.72
C ILE A 1040 12.17 -18.20 24.87
N TYR A 1041 11.59 -17.64 25.94
CA TYR A 1041 12.29 -17.33 27.18
C TYR A 1041 12.09 -18.50 28.14
N LEU A 1042 13.19 -19.16 28.50
CA LEU A 1042 13.21 -20.29 29.43
C LEU A 1042 13.70 -19.83 30.79
N ASP A 1043 13.01 -20.24 31.84
CA ASP A 1043 13.46 -19.97 33.19
C ASP A 1043 14.81 -20.64 33.49
N ILE A 1044 15.69 -19.95 34.20
CA ILE A 1044 17.05 -20.42 34.46
C ILE A 1044 17.09 -21.62 35.42
N ASP A 1045 16.11 -21.77 36.31
CA ASP A 1045 16.11 -22.78 37.37
C ASP A 1045 14.81 -23.62 37.49
N ALA A 1046 13.94 -23.51 36.49
CA ALA A 1046 12.63 -24.15 36.37
C ALA A 1046 11.70 -23.85 37.56
N ALA A 1047 11.55 -22.58 37.91
CA ALA A 1047 10.82 -22.08 39.07
C ALA A 1047 11.30 -22.74 40.38
N GLY A 1048 12.61 -22.99 40.47
CA GLY A 1048 13.28 -23.67 41.56
C GLY A 1048 13.17 -25.19 41.57
N TRP A 1049 12.51 -25.83 40.60
CA TRP A 1049 12.38 -27.30 40.54
C TRP A 1049 13.61 -27.97 39.92
N GLY A 1050 14.35 -27.24 39.10
CA GLY A 1050 15.44 -27.75 38.29
C GLY A 1050 14.93 -28.44 37.02
N TRP A 1051 15.71 -28.28 35.95
CA TRP A 1051 15.42 -28.90 34.66
C TRP A 1051 15.87 -30.35 34.61
N PHE A 1052 15.02 -31.22 34.07
CA PHE A 1052 15.45 -32.49 33.49
C PHE A 1052 15.76 -32.25 32.01
N ILE A 1053 17.03 -32.48 31.65
CA ILE A 1053 17.54 -32.34 30.28
C ILE A 1053 17.77 -33.75 29.74
N ASP A 1054 16.87 -34.17 28.87
CA ASP A 1054 16.97 -35.48 28.24
C ASP A 1054 18.03 -35.46 27.14
N SER A 1055 19.04 -36.32 27.28
CA SER A 1055 20.08 -36.47 26.25
C SER A 1055 19.62 -37.29 25.04
N THR A 1056 18.50 -37.99 25.17
CA THR A 1056 17.88 -38.85 24.17
C THR A 1056 16.34 -38.65 24.13
N PRO A 1057 15.86 -37.43 23.86
CA PRO A 1057 14.45 -37.03 23.99
C PRO A 1057 13.46 -37.87 23.17
N THR A 1058 13.91 -38.51 22.09
CA THR A 1058 13.05 -39.30 21.20
C THR A 1058 12.80 -40.75 21.65
N VAL A 1059 13.45 -41.23 22.73
CA VAL A 1059 13.31 -42.64 23.18
C VAL A 1059 12.59 -42.81 24.51
N ASN A 1060 12.39 -41.73 25.28
CA ASN A 1060 11.62 -41.72 26.54
C ASN A 1060 12.05 -42.77 27.59
N GLU A 1061 13.35 -43.09 27.70
CA GLU A 1061 13.85 -44.18 28.56
C GLU A 1061 13.67 -43.90 30.07
N GLU A 1062 13.57 -42.64 30.45
CA GLU A 1062 13.46 -42.15 31.82
C GLU A 1062 12.00 -42.10 32.32
N PHE A 1063 11.04 -42.41 31.45
CA PHE A 1063 9.62 -42.31 31.74
C PHE A 1063 8.84 -43.61 31.49
N THR A 1064 7.65 -43.68 32.08
CA THR A 1064 6.67 -44.75 31.88
C THR A 1064 5.34 -44.16 31.46
N SER A 1065 4.72 -44.69 30.40
CA SER A 1065 3.45 -44.17 29.88
C SER A 1065 2.35 -44.21 30.94
N SER A 1066 1.64 -43.10 31.14
CA SER A 1066 0.57 -42.94 32.13
C SER A 1066 -0.79 -42.56 31.53
N GLY A 1067 -0.88 -42.35 30.22
CA GLY A 1067 -2.09 -42.00 29.46
C GLY A 1067 -1.79 -41.86 27.96
N ASP A 1068 -2.73 -41.32 27.19
CA ASP A 1068 -2.62 -41.26 25.72
C ASP A 1068 -1.47 -40.36 25.23
N ASP A 1069 -1.06 -39.34 26.00
CA ASP A 1069 0.13 -38.51 25.71
C ASP A 1069 0.89 -38.01 26.95
N ALA A 1070 0.64 -38.66 28.09
CA ALA A 1070 1.28 -38.32 29.37
C ALA A 1070 2.22 -39.44 29.84
N TRP A 1071 3.37 -39.04 30.36
CA TRP A 1071 4.45 -39.91 30.77
C TRP A 1071 4.94 -39.53 32.18
N ALA A 1072 5.01 -40.52 33.08
CA ALA A 1072 5.47 -40.32 34.45
C ALA A 1072 6.92 -40.77 34.59
N ALA A 1073 7.77 -39.94 35.20
CA ALA A 1073 9.17 -40.27 35.44
C ALA A 1073 9.29 -41.56 36.27
N ILE A 1074 10.30 -42.38 35.95
CA ILE A 1074 10.61 -43.58 36.73
C ILE A 1074 11.04 -43.14 38.13
N ALA A 1075 10.35 -43.65 39.16
CA ALA A 1075 10.62 -43.29 40.55
C ALA A 1075 12.10 -43.50 40.93
N ALA A 1076 12.72 -42.47 41.52
CA ALA A 1076 14.14 -42.38 41.84
C ALA A 1076 15.10 -42.51 40.63
N GLY A 1077 14.61 -42.26 39.41
CA GLY A 1077 15.41 -42.08 38.20
C GLY A 1077 15.82 -40.62 37.99
N ASP A 1078 16.54 -40.35 36.90
CA ASP A 1078 17.16 -39.04 36.65
C ASP A 1078 16.14 -37.93 36.36
N ALA A 1079 14.96 -38.27 35.81
CA ALA A 1079 13.85 -37.34 35.57
C ALA A 1079 12.94 -37.12 36.79
N ASP A 1080 13.13 -37.88 37.89
CA ASP A 1080 12.25 -37.80 39.05
C ASP A 1080 12.56 -36.54 39.90
N GLY A 1081 11.61 -35.60 39.91
CA GLY A 1081 11.63 -34.36 40.70
C GLY A 1081 11.94 -33.10 39.89
N GLY A 1082 12.36 -33.22 38.62
CA GLY A 1082 12.63 -32.10 37.73
C GLY A 1082 11.47 -31.76 36.80
N ILE A 1083 11.53 -30.57 36.18
CA ILE A 1083 10.64 -30.15 35.08
C ILE A 1083 11.25 -30.62 33.76
N ASP A 1084 10.45 -31.30 32.94
CA ASP A 1084 10.90 -31.82 31.65
C ASP A 1084 11.02 -30.70 30.61
N LEU A 1085 12.26 -30.42 30.18
CA LEU A 1085 12.55 -29.33 29.24
C LEU A 1085 11.92 -29.55 27.86
N LEU A 1086 11.84 -30.80 27.41
CA LEU A 1086 11.23 -31.13 26.12
C LEU A 1086 9.74 -30.74 26.09
N SER A 1087 8.99 -31.04 27.15
CA SER A 1087 7.58 -30.69 27.27
C SER A 1087 7.35 -29.18 27.21
N VAL A 1088 8.20 -28.41 27.89
CA VAL A 1088 8.13 -26.94 27.87
C VAL A 1088 8.42 -26.39 26.48
N ILE A 1089 9.49 -26.84 25.83
CA ILE A 1089 9.81 -26.39 24.47
C ILE A 1089 8.69 -26.76 23.49
N LEU A 1090 8.11 -27.96 23.59
CA LEU A 1090 7.00 -28.36 22.72
C LEU A 1090 5.73 -27.52 22.95
N HIS A 1091 5.43 -27.16 24.19
CA HIS A 1091 4.33 -26.23 24.50
C HIS A 1091 4.53 -24.89 23.78
N GLU A 1092 5.68 -24.27 23.98
CA GLU A 1092 6.01 -22.95 23.41
C GLU A 1092 6.15 -22.96 21.88
N LEU A 1093 6.52 -24.11 21.30
CA LEU A 1093 6.64 -24.24 19.84
C LEU A 1093 5.31 -24.47 19.14
N ILE A 1094 4.31 -25.04 19.80
CA ILE A 1094 3.04 -25.45 19.18
C ILE A 1094 1.91 -24.45 19.47
N GLY A 1095 1.97 -23.73 20.60
CA GLY A 1095 1.01 -22.68 20.98
C GLY A 1095 -0.22 -23.20 21.75
N GLU A 1096 -1.28 -22.39 21.84
CA GLU A 1096 -2.52 -22.73 22.55
C GLU A 1096 -3.40 -23.74 21.79
N GLY A 1097 -4.04 -24.64 22.54
CA GLY A 1097 -4.96 -25.67 22.03
C GLY A 1097 -6.02 -26.04 23.07
N ASP A 1098 -6.93 -26.96 22.73
CA ASP A 1098 -7.94 -27.43 23.68
C ASP A 1098 -7.30 -28.32 24.77
N GLU A 1099 -7.06 -27.77 25.96
CA GLU A 1099 -6.49 -28.48 27.13
C GLU A 1099 -7.26 -29.79 27.43
N ALA A 1100 -8.56 -29.83 27.14
CA ALA A 1100 -9.38 -31.03 27.36
C ALA A 1100 -8.99 -32.20 26.45
N GLN A 1101 -8.30 -31.93 25.34
CA GLN A 1101 -7.85 -32.93 24.38
C GLN A 1101 -6.38 -33.30 24.58
N ASN A 1102 -5.50 -32.32 24.82
CA ASN A 1102 -4.09 -32.59 25.08
C ASN A 1102 -3.54 -31.75 26.26
N PRO A 1103 -3.02 -32.38 27.33
CA PRO A 1103 -2.46 -31.68 28.49
C PRO A 1103 -1.15 -30.92 28.19
N LEU A 1104 -0.53 -31.13 27.03
CA LEU A 1104 0.58 -30.30 26.56
C LEU A 1104 0.18 -28.83 26.49
N PHE A 1105 -1.09 -28.51 26.22
CA PHE A 1105 -1.61 -27.14 26.11
C PHE A 1105 -2.08 -26.56 27.46
N ALA A 1106 -1.81 -27.22 28.58
CA ALA A 1106 -2.22 -26.72 29.89
C ALA A 1106 -1.35 -25.54 30.34
N ASP A 1107 -1.96 -24.56 31.00
CA ASP A 1107 -1.28 -23.41 31.59
C ASP A 1107 -0.29 -23.79 32.71
N THR A 1108 -0.33 -25.04 33.20
CA THR A 1108 0.54 -25.51 34.29
C THR A 1108 1.22 -26.85 33.98
N LEU A 1109 2.51 -26.96 34.36
CA LEU A 1109 3.28 -28.21 34.27
C LEU A 1109 3.67 -28.75 35.66
N ALA A 1110 3.56 -30.07 35.83
CA ALA A 1110 3.96 -30.77 37.04
C ALA A 1110 5.38 -31.35 36.92
N PRO A 1111 6.18 -31.36 38.00
CA PRO A 1111 7.47 -32.06 38.02
C PRO A 1111 7.27 -33.58 37.83
N SER A 1112 8.34 -34.29 37.44
CA SER A 1112 8.32 -35.74 37.16
C SER A 1112 7.34 -36.15 36.04
N THR A 1113 6.92 -35.22 35.17
CA THR A 1113 5.93 -35.47 34.12
C THR A 1113 6.47 -34.98 32.78
N ARG A 1114 6.23 -35.77 31.72
CA ARG A 1114 6.45 -35.39 30.32
C ARG A 1114 5.12 -35.45 29.57
N TYR A 1115 4.86 -34.43 28.76
CA TYR A 1115 3.74 -34.39 27.81
C TYR A 1115 4.27 -34.38 26.39
N LEU A 1116 3.60 -35.13 25.52
CA LEU A 1116 3.87 -35.21 24.09
C LEU A 1116 2.59 -34.90 23.32
N PHE A 1117 2.65 -34.95 21.99
CA PHE A 1117 1.50 -34.76 21.12
C PHE A 1117 1.41 -35.90 20.11
N ALA A 1118 0.19 -36.24 19.69
CA ALA A 1118 -0.03 -37.04 18.51
C ALA A 1118 -0.02 -36.14 17.26
N PRO A 1119 0.51 -36.60 16.10
CA PRO A 1119 0.55 -35.79 14.89
C PRO A 1119 -0.81 -35.17 14.51
N GLU A 1120 -1.90 -35.90 14.71
CA GLU A 1120 -3.28 -35.43 14.45
C GLU A 1120 -3.75 -34.25 15.32
N ASP A 1121 -3.08 -33.97 16.44
CA ASP A 1121 -3.45 -32.91 17.39
C ASP A 1121 -2.73 -31.59 17.14
N LEU A 1122 -1.88 -31.51 16.10
CA LEU A 1122 -1.15 -30.28 15.75
C LEU A 1122 -2.08 -29.21 15.14
N PRO A 1123 -2.09 -27.96 15.65
CA PRO A 1123 -2.80 -26.84 15.02
C PRO A 1123 -2.06 -26.38 13.74
N VAL A 1124 -2.42 -26.93 12.59
CA VAL A 1124 -1.73 -26.68 11.29
C VAL A 1124 -1.75 -25.20 10.86
N TYR A 1125 -2.72 -24.42 11.33
CA TYR A 1125 -2.97 -23.04 10.91
C TYR A 1125 -2.01 -22.03 11.57
N GLN A 1126 -1.83 -22.08 12.89
CA GLN A 1126 -1.02 -21.13 13.67
C GLN A 1126 0.48 -21.18 13.32
N LEU A 1127 1.00 -22.37 13.00
CA LEU A 1127 2.43 -22.54 12.72
C LEU A 1127 2.86 -21.98 11.35
N LEU A 1128 1.91 -21.83 10.41
CA LEU A 1128 2.17 -21.28 9.07
C LEU A 1128 2.31 -19.76 9.09
N VAL A 1129 1.67 -19.08 10.04
CA VAL A 1129 1.79 -17.62 10.15
C VAL A 1129 3.06 -17.21 10.89
N ASP A 1130 3.45 -17.94 11.93
CA ASP A 1130 4.73 -17.73 12.61
C ASP A 1130 5.94 -17.86 11.67
N GLN A 1131 5.87 -18.80 10.72
CA GLN A 1131 6.95 -19.06 9.78
C GLN A 1131 7.13 -17.96 8.75
N ALA A 1132 6.04 -17.32 8.38
CA ALA A 1132 6.10 -16.23 7.46
C ALA A 1132 6.86 -15.05 8.16
N MET A 1133 6.77 -14.87 9.51
CA MET A 1133 7.35 -13.67 10.16
C MET A 1133 8.77 -13.82 10.61
N ALA A 1134 9.32 -15.02 10.46
CA ALA A 1134 10.75 -15.21 10.49
C ALA A 1134 11.43 -14.88 9.14
N GLN A 1135 10.68 -14.64 8.05
CA GLN A 1135 11.22 -14.26 6.73
C GLN A 1135 11.01 -12.78 6.37
N ALA A 1136 10.00 -12.14 6.97
CA ALA A 1136 9.87 -10.68 7.11
C ALA A 1136 10.95 -10.14 8.04
#